data_AF-A0AAW9WAJ6-F1
#
_entry.id   AF-A0AAW9WAJ6-F1
#
_cell.length_a   1.000
_cell.length_b   1.000
_cell.length_c   1.000
_cell.angle_alpha   90.00
_cell.angle_beta   90.00
_cell.angle_gamma   90.00
#
_symmetry.space_group_name_H-M   'P 1'
#
loop_
_entity.id
_entity.type
_entity.pdbx_description
1 polymer ?
#
loop_
_entity_poly.entity_id
_entity_poly.type
_entity_poly.pdbx_seq_one_letter_code
_entity_poly.pdbx_strand_id
1 'polypeptide(L)'
;MKRSNKRQYARICSMALSAVMLCVSIPMTAFTANAESDSNHVHDESCYRKKLHCLHEHDDSCYEGDETATSSNMKKLVCDHEHGEGCYEAVLDCGYRQEENSSEGAEGAGNAGADKNGGLASVASPAAAARALTLTGVEKLVADINTWAAGNGIVAEVDAYSGDVIVTGKTTTEASDKLELEIPENVTVEWRAVLTSSAEPVIGIVEESGTDSIFSVTDGEIISISNKNHTGSSYNTIDNAAIYNAAANTSILVSGGSIRGGGGDRSTGIYNFGEGFVSIQGGRISGGTGTKNYGIFNSFNGITEVSEGIVSGGGGEESYGIQGSGEIRVSGGSISGGTGSVENVGIVFKNSTNSVISGGNISGGYGANTCGILNDSPNSLLVSGGTIDGGKGTSISVGIVNEENSSITVKGGSINADGKKKVCIMNEGGTVVVSGSKIVNTGGYAMIDNSSSSGIQIGGSAVIFGKDLDSTGGAIKTAGTQPVPGGTAAIITWAGDKTTYLKGSAADLDVSPAAVKAEWSTQNGQGGVFYDVSGINNGFITLPGVMVKSAPAIITETLPDGTIGVAYSQTLAADGSAWATWSLESGGSLPVGLSLDGSGKISGIPTKAGTSHFTVRASNDIGSDTKAMSITIAAGLSSIAVTTGPAKTTYTAGQSFDSSGMVVTAAYSDGSTRAVTGYTVTPSGALTEADSRVTVTYTEGGIAKTATLAITVKAAGTNHTIIYDANGGSVTPATGRTDTDGRLGSLPTPVRGGSYQFDGWFTAANGGIKITTTIVFTENCTIYAHWTYIGGGSGSGGGSGGGGGSGSGHGFAGGNSSPKESLPKNYTGETKNIDGVIVPSYVEKVVWVMTEDGRWRMRRADGSDYVNTWVATYNPYADLSAGQQAFDWFMFDVDGYMVTGWYTDSQGGSYYLNPVSDNTKGRMMTGWVLIDGSYYYFNEEPDGTRGRLFRNTKAPDGRYVDENGVWDGKEK
;
A
#
# COMPACT_ATOMS: atom_id res chain seq x y z
N MET A 1 -49.00 25.71 -50.13
CA MET A 1 -50.49 25.65 -50.17
C MET A 1 -50.93 24.19 -50.07
N LYS A 2 -51.96 23.91 -49.25
CA LYS A 2 -52.74 22.66 -49.10
C LYS A 2 -52.01 21.34 -48.68
N ARG A 3 -52.72 20.67 -47.75
CA ARG A 3 -52.57 19.31 -47.16
C ARG A 3 -52.50 18.20 -48.25
N SER A 4 -52.10 16.95 -47.99
CA SER A 4 -52.29 16.14 -46.76
C SER A 4 -51.39 14.89 -46.61
N ASN A 5 -51.13 14.53 -45.35
CA ASN A 5 -50.95 13.19 -44.75
C ASN A 5 -50.67 11.97 -45.65
N LYS A 6 -49.52 11.31 -45.39
CA LYS A 6 -49.47 9.99 -44.72
C LYS A 6 -48.06 9.70 -44.18
N ARG A 7 -47.95 9.30 -42.91
CA ARG A 7 -46.69 8.85 -42.27
C ARG A 7 -46.38 7.41 -42.69
N GLN A 8 -45.12 7.12 -42.98
CA GLN A 8 -44.49 5.80 -42.77
C GLN A 8 -43.00 6.02 -42.48
N TYR A 9 -42.52 5.48 -41.36
CA TYR A 9 -41.13 5.60 -40.91
C TYR A 9 -40.24 4.61 -41.67
N ALA A 10 -39.14 5.11 -42.26
CA ALA A 10 -37.86 4.40 -42.39
C ALA A 10 -36.80 5.32 -43.05
N ARG A 11 -35.53 5.12 -42.66
CA ARG A 11 -34.27 5.61 -43.27
C ARG A 11 -33.78 7.01 -42.87
N ILE A 12 -32.66 7.02 -42.15
CA ILE A 12 -31.53 7.91 -42.47
C ILE A 12 -30.30 7.03 -42.72
N CYS A 13 -29.80 7.04 -43.95
CA CYS A 13 -28.49 6.51 -44.32
C CYS A 13 -28.12 7.05 -45.72
N SER A 14 -27.37 8.16 -45.77
CA SER A 14 -26.80 8.67 -47.02
C SER A 14 -25.73 9.74 -46.81
N MET A 15 -24.77 9.74 -47.75
CA MET A 15 -23.66 10.68 -47.95
C MET A 15 -22.40 10.45 -47.07
N ALA A 16 -21.18 10.41 -47.62
CA ALA A 16 -20.74 10.68 -48.99
C ALA A 16 -19.64 9.72 -49.49
N LEU A 17 -19.59 9.53 -50.81
CA LEU A 17 -18.46 8.96 -51.56
C LEU A 17 -18.33 9.71 -52.89
N SER A 18 -17.15 10.23 -53.24
CA SER A 18 -16.72 10.42 -54.64
C SER A 18 -15.27 10.91 -54.78
N ALA A 19 -14.61 10.41 -55.83
CA ALA A 19 -13.34 10.85 -56.44
C ALA A 19 -12.05 10.55 -55.63
N VAL A 20 -10.94 10.05 -56.21
CA VAL A 20 -10.53 9.81 -57.61
C VAL A 20 -9.86 8.43 -57.78
N MET A 21 -9.95 7.84 -58.98
CA MET A 21 -9.34 6.57 -59.38
C MET A 21 -8.04 6.78 -60.20
N LEU A 22 -6.98 6.00 -59.96
CA LEU A 22 -5.98 5.62 -60.99
C LEU A 22 -5.10 4.43 -60.54
N CYS A 23 -4.81 3.52 -61.48
CA CYS A 23 -4.08 2.25 -61.27
C CYS A 23 -2.57 2.47 -61.01
N VAL A 24 -1.80 1.52 -60.46
CA VAL A 24 -1.19 0.34 -61.15
C VAL A 24 -0.76 -0.75 -60.13
N SER A 25 -0.51 -1.98 -60.61
CA SER A 25 -0.56 -3.28 -59.92
C SER A 25 0.79 -3.87 -59.38
N ILE A 26 0.71 -4.67 -58.28
CA ILE A 26 1.29 -6.05 -58.07
C ILE A 26 2.86 -6.22 -58.03
N PRO A 27 3.50 -7.14 -57.23
CA PRO A 27 3.09 -7.88 -55.99
C PRO A 27 4.23 -8.17 -54.94
N MET A 28 3.92 -9.01 -53.92
CA MET A 28 4.82 -9.91 -53.12
C MET A 28 5.86 -9.25 -52.15
N THR A 29 6.08 -9.74 -50.92
CA THR A 29 6.44 -11.13 -50.52
C THR A 29 6.14 -11.48 -49.05
N ALA A 30 5.93 -12.79 -48.83
CA ALA A 30 6.17 -13.65 -47.65
C ALA A 30 6.30 -13.07 -46.20
N PHE A 31 5.49 -13.64 -45.31
CA PHE A 31 5.73 -13.82 -43.87
C PHE A 31 6.33 -15.23 -43.64
N THR A 32 7.33 -15.40 -42.76
CA THR A 32 7.44 -16.52 -41.79
C THR A 32 8.65 -16.40 -40.86
N ALA A 33 8.40 -16.63 -39.56
CA ALA A 33 9.21 -17.35 -38.55
C ALA A 33 10.66 -16.91 -38.19
N ASN A 34 10.87 -16.56 -36.91
CA ASN A 34 11.56 -17.36 -35.87
C ASN A 34 11.40 -16.59 -34.53
N ALA A 35 10.99 -17.15 -33.39
CA ALA A 35 11.44 -18.34 -32.65
C ALA A 35 12.78 -18.13 -31.94
N GLU A 36 12.75 -18.00 -30.61
CA GLU A 36 13.89 -18.33 -29.74
C GLU A 36 13.38 -18.77 -28.35
N SER A 37 13.97 -19.85 -27.85
CA SER A 37 13.77 -20.43 -26.52
C SER A 37 14.86 -19.92 -25.57
N ASP A 38 14.65 -19.92 -24.25
CA ASP A 38 15.04 -21.10 -23.46
C ASP A 38 14.73 -21.02 -21.96
N SER A 39 14.93 -22.18 -21.32
CA SER A 39 14.47 -22.54 -19.97
C SER A 39 15.53 -22.37 -18.86
N ASN A 40 15.10 -22.36 -17.58
CA ASN A 40 15.82 -23.09 -16.53
C ASN A 40 15.03 -23.34 -15.21
N HIS A 41 15.31 -24.52 -14.63
CA HIS A 41 14.86 -25.16 -13.36
C HIS A 41 15.16 -24.35 -12.05
N VAL A 42 14.76 -24.72 -10.81
CA VAL A 42 14.67 -26.03 -10.09
C VAL A 42 13.58 -26.06 -8.97
N HIS A 43 13.16 -27.27 -8.57
CA HIS A 43 12.21 -27.66 -7.48
C HIS A 43 12.65 -27.43 -6.02
N ASP A 44 11.69 -27.47 -5.06
CA ASP A 44 11.65 -28.48 -3.98
C ASP A 44 10.22 -28.69 -3.39
N GLU A 45 9.95 -29.82 -2.71
CA GLU A 45 8.65 -30.24 -2.15
C GLU A 45 8.56 -30.15 -0.61
N SER A 46 7.34 -29.97 -0.04
CA SER A 46 6.82 -30.84 1.05
C SER A 46 5.41 -30.49 1.61
N CYS A 47 4.41 -31.21 1.11
CA CYS A 47 3.26 -31.82 1.80
C CYS A 47 2.72 -31.27 3.16
N TYR A 48 1.46 -30.78 3.23
CA TYR A 48 0.29 -31.50 3.84
C TYR A 48 -1.06 -30.71 3.79
N ARG A 49 -2.09 -31.31 3.14
CA ARG A 49 -3.58 -31.30 3.40
C ARG A 49 -4.32 -30.01 3.85
N LYS A 50 -5.60 -29.72 3.55
CA LYS A 50 -6.71 -30.09 2.61
C LYS A 50 -7.93 -29.28 3.16
N LYS A 51 -8.78 -28.53 2.47
CA LYS A 51 -9.67 -28.78 1.31
C LYS A 51 -10.05 -27.39 0.71
N LEU A 52 -9.99 -27.16 -0.60
CA LEU A 52 -10.84 -27.62 -1.72
C LEU A 52 -11.97 -26.63 -2.08
N HIS A 53 -11.60 -25.57 -2.81
CA HIS A 53 -12.46 -25.01 -3.88
C HIS A 53 -12.15 -25.77 -5.18
N CYS A 54 -13.14 -25.92 -6.05
CA CYS A 54 -12.93 -26.37 -7.44
C CYS A 54 -13.61 -25.41 -8.42
N LEU A 55 -12.81 -24.49 -8.97
CA LEU A 55 -12.97 -24.06 -10.35
C LEU A 55 -12.41 -25.17 -11.25
N HIS A 56 -12.89 -25.26 -12.49
CA HIS A 56 -12.26 -26.08 -13.54
C HIS A 56 -12.28 -25.27 -14.84
N GLU A 57 -11.10 -25.01 -15.40
CA GLU A 57 -10.92 -24.42 -16.73
C GLU A 57 -10.70 -25.53 -17.76
N HIS A 58 -11.09 -25.29 -19.01
CA HIS A 58 -10.91 -26.23 -20.11
C HIS A 58 -9.58 -25.98 -20.84
N ASP A 59 -8.88 -27.06 -21.15
CA ASP A 59 -7.94 -27.22 -22.27
C ASP A 59 -7.76 -28.76 -22.47
N ASP A 60 -7.51 -29.31 -23.66
CA ASP A 60 -7.16 -28.72 -24.96
C ASP A 60 -7.48 -29.72 -26.11
N SER A 61 -7.22 -29.30 -27.35
CA SER A 61 -7.04 -30.03 -28.62
C SER A 61 -8.22 -30.16 -29.60
N CYS A 62 -8.07 -29.45 -30.73
CA CYS A 62 -8.84 -29.58 -31.97
C CYS A 62 -7.98 -30.20 -33.08
N TYR A 63 -8.60 -30.67 -34.18
CA TYR A 63 -7.96 -30.73 -35.50
C TYR A 63 -8.98 -30.54 -36.62
N GLU A 64 -8.57 -29.91 -37.73
CA GLU A 64 -9.46 -29.51 -38.84
C GLU A 64 -9.55 -30.54 -40.00
N GLY A 65 -10.61 -30.40 -40.80
CA GLY A 65 -10.82 -31.06 -42.08
C GLY A 65 -11.73 -30.21 -42.98
N ASP A 66 -11.39 -30.12 -44.26
CA ASP A 66 -11.71 -28.98 -45.14
C ASP A 66 -13.04 -29.07 -45.95
N GLU A 67 -13.50 -27.90 -46.38
CA GLU A 67 -14.35 -27.56 -47.54
C GLU A 67 -15.79 -28.12 -47.75
N THR A 68 -16.73 -27.17 -47.90
CA THR A 68 -18.01 -27.20 -48.66
C THR A 68 -19.25 -27.94 -48.11
N ALA A 69 -20.20 -27.17 -47.54
CA ALA A 69 -21.65 -27.45 -47.64
C ALA A 69 -22.49 -26.18 -47.40
N THR A 70 -23.60 -26.02 -48.13
CA THR A 70 -24.55 -24.90 -48.01
C THR A 70 -25.67 -25.17 -46.99
N SER A 71 -26.46 -24.14 -46.69
CA SER A 71 -27.56 -24.13 -45.73
C SER A 71 -28.60 -25.25 -45.91
N SER A 72 -28.52 -26.32 -45.10
CA SER A 72 -29.65 -27.03 -44.46
C SER A 72 -29.19 -28.30 -43.71
N ASN A 73 -29.93 -28.66 -42.65
CA ASN A 73 -29.79 -29.86 -41.82
C ASN A 73 -28.59 -29.94 -40.86
N MET A 74 -28.83 -29.64 -39.57
CA MET A 74 -28.01 -30.14 -38.48
C MET A 74 -28.10 -31.67 -38.40
N LYS A 75 -26.95 -32.35 -38.30
CA LYS A 75 -26.87 -33.72 -37.77
C LYS A 75 -26.12 -33.72 -36.45
N LYS A 76 -26.68 -34.47 -35.48
CA LYS A 76 -26.14 -34.70 -34.14
C LYS A 76 -24.64 -35.04 -34.16
N LEU A 77 -23.89 -34.46 -33.24
CA LEU A 77 -22.85 -35.21 -32.55
C LEU A 77 -23.48 -35.88 -31.32
N VAL A 78 -23.11 -37.13 -31.05
CA VAL A 78 -23.54 -37.90 -29.88
C VAL A 78 -22.29 -38.13 -29.04
N CYS A 79 -22.38 -37.84 -27.74
CA CYS A 79 -21.45 -38.37 -26.74
C CYS A 79 -22.27 -39.22 -25.77
N ASP A 80 -21.79 -40.44 -25.54
CA ASP A 80 -22.51 -41.50 -24.84
C ASP A 80 -21.97 -41.64 -23.40
N HIS A 81 -22.86 -41.62 -22.40
CA HIS A 81 -22.61 -42.36 -21.16
C HIS A 81 -23.92 -42.66 -20.43
N GLU A 82 -24.18 -43.95 -20.23
CA GLU A 82 -25.25 -44.45 -19.36
C GLU A 82 -24.83 -44.42 -17.89
N HIS A 83 -25.79 -44.25 -16.99
CA HIS A 83 -25.76 -44.99 -15.73
C HIS A 83 -27.16 -45.50 -15.38
N GLY A 84 -27.28 -46.83 -15.31
CA GLY A 84 -28.47 -47.54 -14.85
C GLY A 84 -28.57 -47.64 -13.33
N GLU A 85 -29.60 -48.36 -12.90
CA GLU A 85 -30.19 -48.34 -11.55
C GLU A 85 -29.29 -48.84 -10.40
N GLY A 86 -29.54 -48.32 -9.19
CA GLY A 86 -28.96 -48.79 -7.92
C GLY A 86 -29.76 -48.28 -6.71
N CYS A 87 -30.13 -49.18 -5.79
CA CYS A 87 -31.18 -48.98 -4.78
C CYS A 87 -30.72 -48.56 -3.36
N TYR A 88 -31.60 -47.82 -2.68
CA TYR A 88 -31.98 -47.84 -1.24
C TYR A 88 -30.94 -47.70 -0.10
N GLU A 89 -31.46 -47.24 1.04
CA GLU A 89 -30.79 -47.10 2.34
C GLU A 89 -30.39 -48.45 2.98
N ALA A 90 -29.30 -48.43 3.77
CA ALA A 90 -29.33 -48.67 5.22
C ALA A 90 -27.93 -49.08 5.76
N VAL A 91 -27.52 -48.49 6.87
CA VAL A 91 -26.39 -48.99 7.67
C VAL A 91 -26.95 -49.78 8.84
N LEU A 92 -26.65 -51.08 8.90
CA LEU A 92 -26.89 -51.90 10.10
C LEU A 92 -25.85 -53.01 10.25
N ASP A 93 -25.21 -53.02 11.41
CA ASP A 93 -24.70 -54.18 12.13
C ASP A 93 -24.84 -53.81 13.63
N CYS A 94 -25.17 -54.67 14.59
CA CYS A 94 -25.24 -56.13 14.59
C CYS A 94 -26.37 -56.61 15.53
N GLY A 95 -26.81 -57.88 15.41
CA GLY A 95 -27.29 -58.61 16.60
C GLY A 95 -28.57 -59.48 16.51
N TYR A 96 -28.35 -60.77 16.22
CA TYR A 96 -29.07 -61.93 16.76
C TYR A 96 -30.42 -62.45 16.17
N ARG A 97 -30.43 -63.79 16.09
CA ARG A 97 -31.42 -64.79 15.62
C ARG A 97 -32.55 -65.04 16.65
N GLN A 98 -33.66 -65.77 16.43
CA GLN A 98 -34.22 -66.57 15.31
C GLN A 98 -35.72 -66.85 15.63
N GLU A 99 -36.58 -67.06 14.61
CA GLU A 99 -37.75 -68.01 14.56
C GLU A 99 -38.87 -67.90 15.65
N GLU A 100 -40.16 -68.23 15.46
CA GLU A 100 -40.90 -69.06 14.50
C GLU A 100 -42.30 -68.46 14.11
N ASN A 101 -42.90 -68.99 13.03
CA ASN A 101 -44.32 -69.40 12.79
C ASN A 101 -45.43 -69.10 13.85
N SER A 102 -46.73 -69.01 13.54
CA SER A 102 -47.52 -68.99 12.29
C SER A 102 -49.03 -68.78 12.60
N SER A 103 -49.78 -68.20 11.65
CA SER A 103 -51.21 -68.44 11.32
C SER A 103 -52.31 -68.73 12.37
N GLU A 104 -53.42 -67.99 12.21
CA GLU A 104 -54.84 -68.40 12.38
C GLU A 104 -55.47 -68.55 13.78
N GLY A 105 -56.76 -68.17 13.85
CA GLY A 105 -57.65 -68.33 15.02
C GLY A 105 -58.80 -67.32 15.01
N ALA A 106 -59.97 -67.73 14.51
CA ALA A 106 -61.20 -66.92 14.47
C ALA A 106 -62.21 -67.30 15.57
N GLU A 107 -63.42 -66.72 15.50
CA GLU A 107 -64.57 -66.86 16.43
C GLU A 107 -64.48 -66.02 17.73
N GLY A 108 -65.56 -65.47 18.29
CA GLY A 108 -66.98 -65.51 17.87
C GLY A 108 -67.87 -64.62 18.77
N ALA A 109 -69.04 -64.24 18.26
CA ALA A 109 -69.98 -63.24 18.77
C ALA A 109 -70.38 -63.26 20.28
N GLY A 110 -70.74 -62.07 20.81
CA GLY A 110 -71.48 -61.92 22.08
C GLY A 110 -71.93 -60.46 22.31
N ASN A 111 -73.24 -60.19 22.39
CA ASN A 111 -73.83 -58.84 22.31
C ASN A 111 -74.66 -58.45 23.57
N ALA A 112 -75.00 -57.16 23.66
CA ALA A 112 -75.99 -56.47 24.51
C ALA A 112 -75.55 -55.99 25.91
N GLY A 113 -75.96 -54.75 26.29
CA GLY A 113 -75.71 -54.28 27.67
C GLY A 113 -76.15 -52.92 28.20
N ALA A 114 -76.63 -51.95 27.41
CA ALA A 114 -77.35 -50.73 27.84
C ALA A 114 -76.66 -49.61 28.69
N ASP A 115 -77.05 -48.38 28.34
CA ASP A 115 -77.34 -47.20 29.19
C ASP A 115 -76.26 -46.29 29.85
N LYS A 116 -76.15 -45.10 29.21
CA LYS A 116 -76.31 -43.74 29.79
C LYS A 116 -75.09 -42.89 30.19
N ASN A 117 -74.87 -41.88 29.33
CA ASN A 117 -74.47 -40.48 29.59
C ASN A 117 -73.05 -40.21 30.12
N GLY A 118 -72.21 -39.57 29.28
CA GLY A 118 -70.87 -39.14 29.74
C GLY A 118 -70.01 -38.20 28.87
N GLY A 119 -70.43 -37.76 27.68
CA GLY A 119 -69.79 -36.64 26.95
C GLY A 119 -68.46 -36.90 26.21
N LEU A 120 -68.17 -35.96 25.29
CA LEU A 120 -66.96 -35.75 24.47
C LEU A 120 -66.71 -36.65 23.24
N ALA A 121 -66.48 -35.96 22.11
CA ALA A 121 -65.79 -36.33 20.87
C ALA A 121 -66.18 -37.62 20.12
N SER A 122 -66.89 -37.48 18.98
CA SER A 122 -66.27 -37.60 17.64
C SER A 122 -67.26 -37.46 16.46
N VAL A 123 -66.93 -36.53 15.57
CA VAL A 123 -66.89 -36.63 14.08
C VAL A 123 -68.04 -37.29 13.29
N ALA A 124 -68.60 -36.47 12.38
CA ALA A 124 -69.17 -36.77 11.04
C ALA A 124 -70.51 -37.52 10.89
N SER A 125 -71.60 -36.75 10.84
CA SER A 125 -72.44 -36.54 9.63
C SER A 125 -73.68 -35.70 10.01
N PRO A 126 -74.29 -34.87 9.13
CA PRO A 126 -74.41 -35.08 7.69
C PRO A 126 -74.17 -33.83 6.82
N ALA A 127 -74.46 -33.96 5.52
CA ALA A 127 -74.55 -32.86 4.57
C ALA A 127 -75.48 -31.73 5.06
N ALA A 128 -75.01 -30.49 4.92
CA ALA A 128 -75.81 -29.28 5.06
C ALA A 128 -75.44 -28.31 3.92
N ALA A 129 -76.44 -27.59 3.40
CA ALA A 129 -76.30 -26.79 2.19
C ALA A 129 -75.20 -25.71 2.30
N ALA A 130 -74.36 -25.64 1.27
CA ALA A 130 -73.47 -24.50 1.08
C ALA A 130 -74.30 -23.23 0.84
N ARG A 131 -74.50 -22.44 1.89
CA ARG A 131 -74.64 -21.00 1.71
C ARG A 131 -73.33 -20.52 1.12
N ALA A 132 -73.37 -19.96 -0.10
CA ALA A 132 -72.24 -19.20 -0.60
C ALA A 132 -71.99 -18.03 0.37
N LEU A 133 -70.90 -18.09 1.14
CA LEU A 133 -70.33 -16.88 1.69
C LEU A 133 -69.78 -16.09 0.51
N THR A 134 -70.26 -14.87 0.31
CA THR A 134 -69.58 -13.89 -0.50
C THR A 134 -68.27 -13.54 0.20
N LEU A 135 -67.17 -14.11 -0.29
CA LEU A 135 -65.82 -13.74 0.11
C LEU A 135 -65.63 -12.23 -0.10
N THR A 136 -64.88 -11.58 0.78
CA THR A 136 -64.36 -10.23 0.53
C THR A 136 -63.36 -10.27 -0.63
N GLY A 137 -63.10 -9.12 -1.27
CA GLY A 137 -62.16 -9.07 -2.41
C GLY A 137 -60.77 -9.61 -2.10
N VAL A 138 -60.28 -9.38 -0.88
CA VAL A 138 -58.98 -9.89 -0.39
C VAL A 138 -59.00 -11.42 -0.23
N GLU A 139 -60.07 -11.97 0.36
CA GLU A 139 -60.21 -13.42 0.52
C GLU A 139 -60.36 -14.13 -0.84
N LYS A 140 -60.99 -13.49 -1.83
CA LYS A 140 -61.02 -13.97 -3.23
C LYS A 140 -59.61 -13.98 -3.82
N LEU A 141 -58.88 -12.86 -3.76
CA LEU A 141 -57.51 -12.77 -4.29
C LEU A 141 -56.58 -13.85 -3.71
N VAL A 142 -56.63 -14.08 -2.39
CA VAL A 142 -55.85 -15.13 -1.73
C VAL A 142 -56.29 -16.54 -2.15
N ALA A 143 -57.59 -16.77 -2.33
CA ALA A 143 -58.09 -18.05 -2.83
C ALA A 143 -57.66 -18.31 -4.29
N ASP A 144 -57.71 -17.29 -5.15
CA ASP A 144 -57.32 -17.36 -6.56
C ASP A 144 -55.81 -17.69 -6.70
N ILE A 145 -54.93 -16.98 -5.97
CA ILE A 145 -53.48 -17.25 -5.97
C ILE A 145 -53.18 -18.67 -5.46
N ASN A 146 -53.76 -19.08 -4.32
CA ASN A 146 -53.52 -20.42 -3.76
C ASN A 146 -54.08 -21.55 -4.65
N THR A 147 -55.15 -21.28 -5.40
CA THR A 147 -55.72 -22.26 -6.34
C THR A 147 -54.82 -22.45 -7.56
N TRP A 148 -54.30 -21.35 -8.13
CA TRP A 148 -53.32 -21.41 -9.22
C TRP A 148 -51.98 -22.03 -8.74
N ALA A 149 -51.56 -21.75 -7.52
CA ALA A 149 -50.34 -22.27 -6.91
C ALA A 149 -50.44 -23.73 -6.42
N ALA A 150 -51.60 -24.40 -6.57
CA ALA A 150 -51.85 -25.72 -6.01
C ALA A 150 -50.82 -26.77 -6.48
N GLY A 151 -50.01 -27.28 -5.54
CA GLY A 151 -48.94 -28.24 -5.82
C GLY A 151 -47.60 -27.62 -6.25
N ASN A 152 -47.54 -26.30 -6.48
CA ASN A 152 -46.36 -25.56 -6.92
C ASN A 152 -45.63 -24.82 -5.77
N GLY A 153 -45.88 -25.14 -4.50
CA GLY A 153 -45.08 -24.64 -3.37
C GLY A 153 -45.08 -23.13 -3.14
N ILE A 154 -45.99 -22.38 -3.78
CA ILE A 154 -46.30 -20.97 -3.49
C ILE A 154 -47.56 -20.93 -2.61
N VAL A 155 -47.60 -20.00 -1.64
CA VAL A 155 -48.75 -19.76 -0.76
C VAL A 155 -48.96 -18.25 -0.62
N ALA A 156 -50.22 -17.82 -0.70
CA ALA A 156 -50.67 -16.48 -0.36
C ALA A 156 -51.43 -16.48 0.97
N GLU A 157 -51.16 -15.50 1.82
CA GLU A 157 -51.84 -15.31 3.11
C GLU A 157 -52.15 -13.82 3.32
N VAL A 158 -53.16 -13.50 4.13
CA VAL A 158 -53.47 -12.11 4.53
C VAL A 158 -52.68 -11.76 5.78
N ASP A 159 -51.93 -10.66 5.77
CA ASP A 159 -51.29 -10.15 6.98
C ASP A 159 -52.36 -9.70 7.99
N ALA A 160 -52.27 -10.23 9.21
CA ALA A 160 -53.28 -10.01 10.25
C ALA A 160 -53.29 -8.58 10.84
N TYR A 161 -52.31 -7.73 10.50
CA TYR A 161 -52.16 -6.37 11.02
C TYR A 161 -52.42 -5.30 9.97
N SER A 162 -51.92 -5.46 8.73
CA SER A 162 -52.13 -4.49 7.66
C SER A 162 -53.32 -4.83 6.75
N GLY A 163 -53.68 -6.11 6.62
CA GLY A 163 -54.67 -6.58 5.65
C GLY A 163 -54.13 -6.77 4.22
N ASP A 164 -52.81 -6.58 4.03
CA ASP A 164 -52.12 -6.84 2.77
C ASP A 164 -52.03 -8.35 2.47
N VAL A 165 -51.81 -8.70 1.21
CA VAL A 165 -51.61 -10.10 0.78
C VAL A 165 -50.12 -10.38 0.63
N ILE A 166 -49.57 -11.28 1.44
CA ILE A 166 -48.17 -11.71 1.35
C ILE A 166 -48.11 -13.03 0.58
N VAL A 167 -47.32 -13.07 -0.51
CA VAL A 167 -47.10 -14.26 -1.33
C VAL A 167 -45.68 -14.78 -1.10
N THR A 168 -45.55 -16.02 -0.63
CA THR A 168 -44.28 -16.66 -0.29
C THR A 168 -44.14 -18.04 -0.93
N GLY A 169 -42.94 -18.63 -0.85
CA GLY A 169 -42.67 -19.97 -1.35
C GLY A 169 -41.90 -20.01 -2.67
N LYS A 170 -41.86 -21.18 -3.31
CA LYS A 170 -41.08 -21.40 -4.54
C LYS A 170 -41.67 -22.51 -5.39
N THR A 171 -41.79 -22.26 -6.70
CA THR A 171 -42.12 -23.32 -7.65
C THR A 171 -40.95 -24.29 -7.84
N THR A 172 -41.22 -25.58 -7.63
CA THR A 172 -40.32 -26.70 -7.96
C THR A 172 -40.48 -27.19 -9.40
N THR A 173 -41.51 -26.68 -10.08
CA THR A 173 -41.97 -27.02 -11.43
C THR A 173 -42.27 -25.72 -12.18
N GLU A 174 -42.09 -25.73 -13.49
CA GLU A 174 -42.43 -24.58 -14.35
C GLU A 174 -43.95 -24.46 -14.44
N ALA A 175 -44.51 -23.29 -14.10
CA ALA A 175 -45.93 -23.03 -14.30
C ALA A 175 -46.22 -22.80 -15.79
N SER A 176 -47.11 -23.60 -16.38
CA SER A 176 -47.50 -23.47 -17.79
C SER A 176 -48.46 -22.30 -18.05
N ASP A 177 -49.19 -21.88 -17.01
CA ASP A 177 -50.34 -21.01 -17.12
C ASP A 177 -50.08 -19.67 -16.41
N LYS A 178 -50.50 -18.57 -17.04
CA LYS A 178 -50.39 -17.21 -16.51
C LYS A 178 -51.14 -17.06 -15.19
N LEU A 179 -50.57 -16.31 -14.25
CA LEU A 179 -51.28 -15.84 -13.06
C LEU A 179 -51.95 -14.49 -13.37
N GLU A 180 -53.29 -14.46 -13.37
CA GLU A 180 -54.06 -13.20 -13.44
C GLU A 180 -54.45 -12.74 -12.03
N LEU A 181 -54.08 -11.51 -11.69
CA LEU A 181 -54.32 -10.88 -10.40
C LEU A 181 -55.27 -9.69 -10.56
N GLU A 182 -56.47 -9.86 -10.01
CA GLU A 182 -57.43 -8.78 -9.77
C GLU A 182 -57.17 -8.25 -8.35
N ILE A 183 -56.43 -7.15 -8.24
CA ILE A 183 -56.00 -6.59 -6.95
C ILE A 183 -57.10 -5.64 -6.43
N PRO A 184 -57.74 -5.91 -5.27
CA PRO A 184 -58.79 -5.05 -4.76
C PRO A 184 -58.29 -3.65 -4.37
N GLU A 185 -59.23 -2.72 -4.24
CA GLU A 185 -59.00 -1.34 -3.81
C GLU A 185 -58.20 -1.23 -2.49
N ASN A 186 -57.13 -0.43 -2.51
CA ASN A 186 -56.26 -0.12 -1.35
C ASN A 186 -55.54 -1.35 -0.74
N VAL A 187 -55.30 -2.40 -1.54
CA VAL A 187 -54.57 -3.61 -1.12
C VAL A 187 -53.14 -3.57 -1.65
N THR A 188 -52.16 -3.90 -0.80
CA THR A 188 -50.81 -4.27 -1.25
C THR A 188 -50.74 -5.78 -1.45
N VAL A 189 -50.18 -6.22 -2.58
CA VAL A 189 -49.74 -7.59 -2.79
C VAL A 189 -48.22 -7.60 -2.69
N GLU A 190 -47.66 -8.24 -1.67
CA GLU A 190 -46.22 -8.36 -1.46
C GLU A 190 -45.69 -9.71 -1.93
N TRP A 191 -44.94 -9.67 -3.04
CA TRP A 191 -44.35 -10.83 -3.66
C TRP A 191 -42.94 -11.11 -3.13
N ARG A 192 -42.82 -12.19 -2.35
CA ARG A 192 -41.55 -12.75 -1.83
C ARG A 192 -41.30 -14.17 -2.36
N ALA A 193 -42.07 -14.63 -3.34
CA ALA A 193 -41.99 -15.99 -3.87
C ALA A 193 -41.06 -16.10 -5.10
N VAL A 194 -40.55 -17.31 -5.35
CA VAL A 194 -39.83 -17.64 -6.59
C VAL A 194 -40.80 -18.32 -7.57
N LEU A 195 -41.08 -17.65 -8.68
CA LEU A 195 -41.92 -18.11 -9.78
C LEU A 195 -41.11 -18.16 -11.07
N THR A 196 -41.11 -19.34 -11.68
CA THR A 196 -40.59 -19.55 -13.04
C THR A 196 -41.69 -20.13 -13.92
N SER A 197 -41.96 -19.50 -15.07
CA SER A 197 -43.06 -19.85 -15.96
C SER A 197 -42.69 -19.71 -17.45
N SER A 198 -43.40 -20.46 -18.30
CA SER A 198 -43.36 -20.32 -19.76
C SER A 198 -44.57 -19.57 -20.34
N ALA A 199 -45.43 -19.00 -19.48
CA ALA A 199 -46.67 -18.36 -19.89
C ALA A 199 -46.48 -16.95 -20.47
N GLU A 200 -47.38 -16.57 -21.38
CA GLU A 200 -47.48 -15.22 -21.94
C GLU A 200 -48.61 -14.43 -21.27
N PRO A 201 -48.33 -13.26 -20.66
CA PRO A 201 -47.19 -12.98 -19.76
C PRO A 201 -47.23 -13.82 -18.47
N VAL A 202 -46.21 -13.74 -17.61
CA VAL A 202 -46.12 -14.58 -16.38
C VAL A 202 -47.10 -14.14 -15.29
N ILE A 203 -47.02 -12.88 -14.85
CA ILE A 203 -48.02 -12.24 -13.99
C ILE A 203 -48.74 -11.17 -14.80
N GLY A 204 -50.07 -11.26 -14.89
CA GLY A 204 -50.92 -10.20 -15.41
C GLY A 204 -51.74 -9.56 -14.29
N ILE A 205 -51.61 -8.24 -14.12
CA ILE A 205 -52.47 -7.46 -13.22
C ILE A 205 -53.61 -6.85 -14.05
N VAL A 206 -54.84 -7.09 -13.61
CA VAL A 206 -56.09 -6.71 -14.29
C VAL A 206 -57.04 -5.98 -13.32
N GLU A 207 -58.01 -5.24 -13.86
CA GLU A 207 -59.04 -4.48 -13.13
C GLU A 207 -60.01 -5.41 -12.35
N GLU A 208 -60.76 -4.96 -11.32
CA GLU A 208 -61.71 -3.82 -11.35
C GLU A 208 -61.50 -2.62 -10.38
N SER A 209 -61.65 -1.44 -10.99
CA SER A 209 -62.15 -0.15 -10.49
C SER A 209 -61.63 0.47 -9.17
N GLY A 210 -61.11 1.69 -9.29
CA GLY A 210 -61.50 2.79 -8.39
C GLY A 210 -60.38 3.59 -7.72
N THR A 211 -59.40 2.94 -7.09
CA THR A 211 -58.43 3.59 -6.18
C THR A 211 -57.01 3.01 -6.26
N ASP A 212 -56.07 3.60 -5.50
CA ASP A 212 -54.65 3.28 -5.52
C ASP A 212 -54.35 1.93 -4.85
N SER A 213 -53.89 0.93 -5.61
CA SER A 213 -53.43 -0.37 -5.11
C SER A 213 -51.99 -0.65 -5.53
N ILE A 214 -51.28 -1.54 -4.82
CA ILE A 214 -49.83 -1.75 -5.03
C ILE A 214 -49.52 -3.23 -5.25
N PHE A 215 -48.82 -3.56 -6.33
CA PHE A 215 -48.11 -4.84 -6.46
C PHE A 215 -46.62 -4.60 -6.16
N SER A 216 -46.11 -5.24 -5.11
CA SER A 216 -44.74 -5.05 -4.63
C SER A 216 -43.90 -6.32 -4.77
N VAL A 217 -42.62 -6.16 -5.11
CA VAL A 217 -41.63 -7.25 -5.16
C VAL A 217 -40.47 -6.90 -4.24
N THR A 218 -40.35 -7.64 -3.14
CA THR A 218 -39.36 -7.36 -2.06
C THR A 218 -38.18 -8.32 -2.11
N ASP A 219 -38.43 -9.64 -2.06
CA ASP A 219 -37.36 -10.65 -2.06
C ASP A 219 -37.58 -11.76 -3.11
N GLY A 220 -38.69 -11.70 -3.84
CA GLY A 220 -39.10 -12.73 -4.79
C GLY A 220 -38.30 -12.72 -6.09
N GLU A 221 -38.46 -13.79 -6.87
CA GLU A 221 -37.91 -13.89 -8.23
C GLU A 221 -39.04 -14.26 -9.19
N ILE A 222 -39.22 -13.47 -10.25
CA ILE A 222 -40.23 -13.68 -11.29
C ILE A 222 -39.49 -13.80 -12.63
N ILE A 223 -39.35 -15.03 -13.13
CA ILE A 223 -38.67 -15.35 -14.38
C ILE A 223 -39.68 -15.87 -15.40
N SER A 224 -39.72 -15.24 -16.57
CA SER A 224 -40.16 -15.92 -17.79
C SER A 224 -38.99 -16.64 -18.44
N ILE A 225 -39.20 -17.88 -18.91
CA ILE A 225 -38.16 -18.66 -19.58
C ILE A 225 -38.14 -18.34 -21.08
N SER A 226 -39.21 -18.67 -21.80
CA SER A 226 -39.40 -18.46 -23.25
C SER A 226 -40.77 -19.00 -23.66
N ASN A 227 -41.51 -18.28 -24.51
CA ASN A 227 -42.63 -18.89 -25.23
C ASN A 227 -42.23 -19.18 -26.69
N LYS A 228 -42.73 -20.29 -27.23
CA LYS A 228 -42.29 -20.81 -28.53
C LYS A 228 -43.07 -20.18 -29.69
N ASN A 229 -42.31 -19.59 -30.62
CA ASN A 229 -42.67 -19.39 -32.02
C ASN A 229 -43.92 -18.53 -32.30
N HIS A 230 -43.82 -17.21 -32.10
CA HIS A 230 -44.69 -16.27 -32.81
C HIS A 230 -44.21 -16.05 -34.27
N THR A 231 -44.19 -17.11 -35.09
CA THR A 231 -43.84 -17.04 -36.53
C THR A 231 -44.98 -16.47 -37.37
N GLY A 232 -45.58 -15.37 -36.93
CA GLY A 232 -46.79 -14.75 -37.49
C GLY A 232 -46.62 -13.25 -37.70
N SER A 233 -46.41 -12.83 -38.94
CA SER A 233 -46.11 -11.44 -39.31
C SER A 233 -47.33 -10.50 -39.28
N SER A 234 -47.80 -10.15 -38.08
CA SER A 234 -48.77 -9.05 -37.91
C SER A 234 -48.69 -8.39 -36.52
N TYR A 235 -48.19 -7.16 -36.51
CA TYR A 235 -48.22 -6.16 -35.42
C TYR A 235 -49.23 -6.35 -34.28
N ASN A 236 -48.75 -6.15 -33.05
CA ASN A 236 -49.46 -5.92 -31.77
C ASN A 236 -49.76 -7.11 -30.84
N THR A 237 -48.72 -7.87 -30.47
CA THR A 237 -48.72 -8.73 -29.27
C THR A 237 -47.52 -8.41 -28.37
N ILE A 238 -47.66 -8.70 -27.06
CA ILE A 238 -46.63 -8.48 -26.03
C ILE A 238 -46.08 -9.86 -25.69
N ASP A 239 -45.17 -10.34 -26.53
CA ASP A 239 -44.87 -11.77 -26.64
C ASP A 239 -44.10 -12.34 -25.43
N ASN A 240 -43.54 -11.51 -24.54
CA ASN A 240 -43.00 -12.01 -23.27
C ASN A 240 -42.77 -10.97 -22.15
N ALA A 241 -43.77 -10.68 -21.31
CA ALA A 241 -43.57 -9.87 -20.10
C ALA A 241 -43.54 -10.73 -18.82
N ALA A 242 -42.59 -10.46 -17.91
CA ALA A 242 -42.58 -11.10 -16.58
C ALA A 242 -43.68 -10.53 -15.67
N ILE A 243 -43.87 -9.20 -15.69
CA ILE A 243 -45.03 -8.53 -15.13
C ILE A 243 -45.69 -7.68 -16.21
N TYR A 244 -46.98 -7.89 -16.44
CA TYR A 244 -47.83 -7.06 -17.31
C TYR A 244 -48.94 -6.42 -16.48
N ASN A 245 -48.96 -5.10 -16.39
CA ASN A 245 -50.01 -4.37 -15.69
C ASN A 245 -50.94 -3.65 -16.67
N ALA A 246 -52.22 -4.02 -16.66
CA ALA A 246 -53.28 -3.36 -17.42
C ALA A 246 -54.30 -2.64 -16.52
N ALA A 247 -54.17 -2.73 -15.19
CA ALA A 247 -55.06 -2.04 -14.26
C ALA A 247 -54.71 -0.55 -14.19
N ALA A 248 -55.73 0.32 -14.25
CA ALA A 248 -55.54 1.76 -14.38
C ALA A 248 -54.74 2.37 -13.21
N ASN A 249 -55.14 2.08 -11.97
CA ASN A 249 -54.60 2.71 -10.76
C ASN A 249 -53.66 1.80 -9.94
N THR A 250 -53.33 0.60 -10.42
CA THR A 250 -52.37 -0.27 -9.72
C THR A 250 -50.94 0.16 -10.03
N SER A 251 -50.18 0.45 -8.98
CA SER A 251 -48.77 0.82 -9.07
C SER A 251 -47.87 -0.38 -8.77
N ILE A 252 -46.68 -0.43 -9.38
CA ILE A 252 -45.67 -1.48 -9.18
C ILE A 252 -44.53 -0.92 -8.36
N LEU A 253 -44.20 -1.59 -7.26
CA LEU A 253 -43.08 -1.25 -6.37
C LEU A 253 -42.04 -2.38 -6.38
N VAL A 254 -40.78 -2.07 -6.65
CA VAL A 254 -39.69 -3.06 -6.58
C VAL A 254 -38.67 -2.58 -5.57
N SER A 255 -38.73 -3.13 -4.35
CA SER A 255 -37.80 -2.85 -3.25
C SER A 255 -36.64 -3.85 -3.21
N GLY A 256 -36.76 -4.99 -3.89
CA GLY A 256 -35.69 -5.98 -4.01
C GLY A 256 -36.02 -7.07 -5.03
N GLY A 257 -35.51 -8.28 -4.81
CA GLY A 257 -35.77 -9.43 -5.69
C GLY A 257 -35.21 -9.31 -7.12
N SER A 258 -35.78 -10.12 -8.02
CA SER A 258 -35.34 -10.32 -9.41
C SER A 258 -36.54 -10.46 -10.35
N ILE A 259 -36.65 -9.62 -11.37
CA ILE A 259 -37.72 -9.67 -12.40
C ILE A 259 -37.05 -9.79 -13.76
N ARG A 260 -37.33 -10.87 -14.49
CA ARG A 260 -36.67 -11.19 -15.76
C ARG A 260 -37.63 -11.62 -16.85
N GLY A 261 -37.72 -10.82 -17.91
CA GLY A 261 -38.37 -11.19 -19.18
C GLY A 261 -37.71 -12.42 -19.82
N GLY A 262 -38.48 -13.12 -20.66
CA GLY A 262 -38.08 -14.39 -21.27
C GLY A 262 -37.42 -14.23 -22.64
N GLY A 263 -37.86 -15.06 -23.59
CA GLY A 263 -37.47 -15.08 -25.01
C GLY A 263 -38.58 -14.55 -25.92
N GLY A 264 -38.26 -13.89 -27.05
CA GLY A 264 -39.23 -13.58 -28.11
C GLY A 264 -38.86 -12.42 -29.04
N ASP A 265 -39.81 -11.97 -29.87
CA ASP A 265 -39.64 -10.73 -30.67
C ASP A 265 -39.73 -9.47 -29.79
N ARG A 266 -40.51 -9.55 -28.71
CA ARG A 266 -40.61 -8.51 -27.67
C ARG A 266 -40.57 -9.14 -26.28
N SER A 267 -39.42 -9.02 -25.61
CA SER A 267 -39.27 -9.47 -24.23
C SER A 267 -39.19 -8.29 -23.27
N THR A 268 -39.78 -8.40 -22.08
CA THR A 268 -39.91 -7.28 -21.13
C THR A 268 -39.89 -7.75 -19.67
N GLY A 269 -39.16 -7.03 -18.81
CA GLY A 269 -39.22 -7.24 -17.37
C GLY A 269 -40.57 -6.78 -16.82
N ILE A 270 -40.81 -5.46 -16.86
CA ILE A 270 -42.08 -4.84 -16.46
C ILE A 270 -42.70 -4.12 -17.64
N TYR A 271 -43.89 -4.55 -18.06
CA TYR A 271 -44.71 -3.86 -19.06
C TYR A 271 -45.89 -3.19 -18.35
N ASN A 272 -45.86 -1.85 -18.26
CA ASN A 272 -46.91 -1.05 -17.66
C ASN A 272 -47.79 -0.41 -18.74
N PHE A 273 -49.07 -0.80 -18.76
CA PHE A 273 -50.14 -0.22 -19.57
C PHE A 273 -51.17 0.54 -18.72
N GLY A 274 -51.03 0.52 -17.39
CA GLY A 274 -51.82 1.34 -16.46
C GLY A 274 -51.35 2.81 -16.37
N GLU A 275 -52.11 3.64 -15.66
CA GLU A 275 -51.72 5.01 -15.28
C GLU A 275 -50.92 5.05 -13.96
N GLY A 276 -51.00 3.99 -13.15
CA GLY A 276 -50.21 3.78 -11.93
C GLY A 276 -48.69 3.85 -12.14
N PHE A 277 -47.97 4.17 -11.07
CA PHE A 277 -46.52 4.40 -11.12
C PHE A 277 -45.72 3.09 -11.08
N VAL A 278 -44.49 3.12 -11.59
CA VAL A 278 -43.49 2.05 -11.43
C VAL A 278 -42.32 2.62 -10.65
N SER A 279 -42.17 2.24 -9.37
CA SER A 279 -41.11 2.76 -8.47
C SER A 279 -40.08 1.66 -8.16
N ILE A 280 -38.82 1.92 -8.51
CA ILE A 280 -37.69 1.01 -8.30
C ILE A 280 -36.83 1.57 -7.16
N GLN A 281 -36.90 0.89 -6.03
CA GLN A 281 -36.23 1.18 -4.76
C GLN A 281 -35.20 0.10 -4.39
N GLY A 282 -34.96 -0.86 -5.30
CA GLY A 282 -33.98 -1.92 -5.14
C GLY A 282 -34.13 -2.99 -6.23
N GLY A 283 -33.52 -4.14 -6.01
CA GLY A 283 -33.71 -5.33 -6.86
C GLY A 283 -33.03 -5.27 -8.23
N ARG A 284 -33.38 -6.24 -9.08
CA ARG A 284 -32.87 -6.36 -10.46
C ARG A 284 -34.01 -6.59 -11.44
N ILE A 285 -34.05 -5.80 -12.50
CA ILE A 285 -35.03 -5.91 -13.60
C ILE A 285 -34.27 -6.11 -14.90
N SER A 286 -34.64 -7.13 -15.68
CA SER A 286 -34.07 -7.39 -17.00
C SER A 286 -35.15 -7.66 -18.03
N GLY A 287 -35.00 -7.06 -19.22
CA GLY A 287 -35.82 -7.36 -20.39
C GLY A 287 -35.59 -8.73 -21.01
N GLY A 288 -34.67 -9.55 -20.49
CA GLY A 288 -34.50 -10.93 -20.95
C GLY A 288 -33.63 -11.07 -22.20
N THR A 289 -34.11 -11.86 -23.15
CA THR A 289 -33.45 -12.11 -24.44
C THR A 289 -34.44 -12.06 -25.60
N GLY A 290 -34.04 -11.60 -26.78
CA GLY A 290 -34.97 -11.51 -27.91
C GLY A 290 -34.60 -10.48 -28.97
N THR A 291 -35.50 -10.22 -29.91
CA THR A 291 -35.28 -9.23 -30.98
C THR A 291 -35.27 -7.81 -30.42
N LYS A 292 -36.33 -7.40 -29.71
CA LYS A 292 -36.46 -6.09 -29.03
C LYS A 292 -36.76 -6.29 -27.55
N ASN A 293 -35.94 -5.75 -26.67
CA ASN A 293 -36.02 -6.07 -25.23
C ASN A 293 -36.11 -4.82 -24.36
N TYR A 294 -36.92 -4.86 -23.30
CA TYR A 294 -37.16 -3.72 -22.42
C TYR A 294 -37.02 -4.13 -20.94
N GLY A 295 -36.15 -3.46 -20.18
CA GLY A 295 -36.16 -3.62 -18.71
C GLY A 295 -37.53 -3.19 -18.16
N ILE A 296 -37.91 -1.95 -18.46
CA ILE A 296 -39.23 -1.39 -18.18
C ILE A 296 -39.77 -0.75 -19.47
N PHE A 297 -41.01 -1.10 -19.85
CA PHE A 297 -41.79 -0.42 -20.88
C PHE A 297 -43.03 0.21 -20.24
N ASN A 298 -43.15 1.54 -20.27
CA ASN A 298 -44.30 2.26 -19.73
C ASN A 298 -45.05 3.00 -20.85
N SER A 299 -46.28 2.57 -21.17
CA SER A 299 -46.98 2.98 -22.39
C SER A 299 -47.83 4.24 -22.27
N PHE A 300 -48.12 4.70 -21.04
CA PHE A 300 -48.96 5.86 -20.75
C PHE A 300 -48.23 6.92 -19.91
N ASN A 301 -48.95 8.00 -19.56
CA ASN A 301 -48.45 9.14 -18.78
C ASN A 301 -48.03 8.79 -17.32
N GLY A 302 -48.08 7.52 -16.90
CA GLY A 302 -47.69 7.07 -15.58
C GLY A 302 -46.22 7.35 -15.27
N ILE A 303 -45.89 7.52 -13.98
CA ILE A 303 -44.55 7.91 -13.54
C ILE A 303 -43.67 6.66 -13.41
N THR A 304 -42.47 6.68 -13.99
CA THR A 304 -41.42 5.69 -13.69
C THR A 304 -40.35 6.34 -12.81
N GLU A 305 -40.12 5.82 -11.61
CA GLU A 305 -39.14 6.34 -10.67
C GLU A 305 -38.05 5.29 -10.39
N VAL A 306 -36.78 5.71 -10.40
CA VAL A 306 -35.63 4.87 -10.03
C VAL A 306 -34.78 5.60 -9.00
N SER A 307 -34.84 5.12 -7.75
CA SER A 307 -34.03 5.61 -6.65
C SER A 307 -32.85 4.67 -6.34
N GLU A 308 -33.05 3.36 -6.46
CA GLU A 308 -32.00 2.34 -6.30
C GLU A 308 -32.23 1.17 -7.27
N GLY A 309 -31.51 0.06 -7.09
CA GLY A 309 -31.65 -1.14 -7.91
C GLY A 309 -30.93 -1.08 -9.27
N ILE A 310 -31.19 -2.10 -10.09
CA ILE A 310 -30.59 -2.26 -11.43
C ILE A 310 -31.69 -2.54 -12.45
N VAL A 311 -31.75 -1.75 -13.52
CA VAL A 311 -32.63 -1.99 -14.68
C VAL A 311 -31.79 -2.20 -15.93
N SER A 312 -32.04 -3.28 -16.68
CA SER A 312 -31.32 -3.60 -17.91
C SER A 312 -32.25 -4.01 -19.04
N GLY A 313 -31.98 -3.56 -20.26
CA GLY A 313 -32.68 -4.01 -21.45
C GLY A 313 -32.58 -5.52 -21.71
N GLY A 314 -31.51 -6.19 -21.24
CA GLY A 314 -31.24 -7.60 -21.55
C GLY A 314 -30.25 -7.77 -22.72
N GLY A 315 -30.46 -8.76 -23.58
CA GLY A 315 -29.58 -9.04 -24.73
C GLY A 315 -30.37 -9.42 -25.99
N GLY A 316 -29.95 -8.93 -27.17
CA GLY A 316 -30.78 -9.07 -28.38
C GLY A 316 -30.25 -8.42 -29.65
N GLU A 317 -31.14 -7.90 -30.49
CA GLU A 317 -30.79 -6.93 -31.55
C GLU A 317 -30.92 -5.51 -31.03
N GLU A 318 -32.11 -5.16 -30.55
CA GLU A 318 -32.41 -3.88 -29.90
C GLU A 318 -32.69 -4.11 -28.40
N SER A 319 -32.19 -3.22 -27.54
CA SER A 319 -32.32 -3.39 -26.09
C SER A 319 -32.37 -2.06 -25.33
N TYR A 320 -33.37 -1.89 -24.49
CA TYR A 320 -33.71 -0.61 -23.86
C TYR A 320 -33.88 -0.79 -22.35
N GLY A 321 -33.12 -0.05 -21.54
CA GLY A 321 -33.23 -0.12 -20.07
C GLY A 321 -34.63 0.30 -19.62
N ILE A 322 -35.01 1.53 -19.95
CA ILE A 322 -36.35 2.08 -19.72
C ILE A 322 -36.82 2.78 -21.00
N GLN A 323 -38.03 2.48 -21.46
CA GLN A 323 -38.76 3.32 -22.42
C GLN A 323 -40.08 3.76 -21.80
N GLY A 324 -40.36 5.06 -21.81
CA GLY A 324 -41.59 5.64 -21.24
C GLY A 324 -42.20 6.75 -22.10
N SER A 325 -43.51 6.93 -21.99
CA SER A 325 -44.26 8.11 -22.51
C SER A 325 -44.79 9.03 -21.40
N GLY A 326 -44.66 8.64 -20.13
CA GLY A 326 -44.87 9.50 -18.97
C GLY A 326 -43.59 10.17 -18.46
N GLU A 327 -43.64 10.65 -17.22
CA GLU A 327 -42.49 11.25 -16.52
C GLU A 327 -41.53 10.15 -16.03
N ILE A 328 -40.23 10.28 -16.30
CA ILE A 328 -39.20 9.41 -15.71
C ILE A 328 -38.37 10.23 -14.72
N ARG A 329 -38.24 9.72 -13.49
CA ARG A 329 -37.44 10.29 -12.40
C ARG A 329 -36.30 9.36 -12.05
N VAL A 330 -35.07 9.84 -12.05
CA VAL A 330 -33.90 9.05 -11.63
C VAL A 330 -33.14 9.83 -10.57
N SER A 331 -33.03 9.28 -9.37
CA SER A 331 -32.22 9.82 -8.26
C SER A 331 -31.06 8.90 -7.86
N GLY A 332 -31.08 7.64 -8.28
CA GLY A 332 -30.00 6.68 -8.04
C GLY A 332 -30.13 5.43 -8.92
N GLY A 333 -29.67 4.29 -8.40
CA GLY A 333 -29.67 3.01 -9.12
C GLY A 333 -28.73 2.97 -10.34
N SER A 334 -28.85 1.91 -11.13
CA SER A 334 -28.12 1.73 -12.39
C SER A 334 -29.05 1.28 -13.51
N ILE A 335 -29.04 1.98 -14.64
CA ILE A 335 -29.92 1.73 -15.79
C ILE A 335 -29.04 1.47 -17.02
N SER A 336 -29.26 0.36 -17.73
CA SER A 336 -28.45 -0.01 -18.89
C SER A 336 -29.29 -0.44 -20.10
N GLY A 337 -28.86 -0.02 -21.29
CA GLY A 337 -29.35 -0.57 -22.55
C GLY A 337 -29.12 -2.07 -22.70
N GLY A 338 -28.15 -2.67 -22.00
CA GLY A 338 -27.90 -4.12 -22.06
C GLY A 338 -26.79 -4.49 -23.05
N THR A 339 -26.98 -5.60 -23.78
CA THR A 339 -25.99 -6.20 -24.69
C THR A 339 -26.57 -6.61 -26.04
N GLY A 340 -27.44 -5.77 -26.61
CA GLY A 340 -28.00 -5.90 -27.95
C GLY A 340 -26.96 -5.67 -29.06
N SER A 341 -27.11 -6.36 -30.20
CA SER A 341 -26.14 -6.29 -31.29
C SER A 341 -26.24 -5.02 -32.16
N VAL A 342 -27.42 -4.40 -32.27
CA VAL A 342 -27.70 -3.29 -33.19
C VAL A 342 -27.84 -1.96 -32.47
N GLU A 343 -28.82 -1.83 -31.57
CA GLU A 343 -29.14 -0.58 -30.87
C GLU A 343 -29.36 -0.85 -29.39
N ASN A 344 -28.75 -0.03 -28.53
CA ASN A 344 -28.96 -0.11 -27.09
C ASN A 344 -29.14 1.28 -26.49
N VAL A 345 -30.16 1.47 -25.67
CA VAL A 345 -30.38 2.75 -24.99
C VAL A 345 -30.65 2.56 -23.50
N GLY A 346 -29.97 3.32 -22.64
CA GLY A 346 -30.25 3.34 -21.20
C GLY A 346 -31.68 3.80 -20.92
N ILE A 347 -32.03 5.02 -21.34
CA ILE A 347 -33.38 5.58 -21.21
C ILE A 347 -33.85 6.19 -22.53
N VAL A 348 -35.07 5.85 -22.95
CA VAL A 348 -35.78 6.48 -24.07
C VAL A 348 -36.98 7.27 -23.56
N PHE A 349 -36.94 8.59 -23.73
CA PHE A 349 -38.07 9.50 -23.49
C PHE A 349 -38.88 9.61 -24.78
N LYS A 350 -40.09 9.03 -24.83
CA LYS A 350 -40.88 8.92 -26.07
C LYS A 350 -42.25 9.58 -25.95
N ASN A 351 -42.34 10.85 -26.35
CA ASN A 351 -43.46 11.76 -26.03
C ASN A 351 -43.64 12.03 -24.51
N SER A 352 -42.60 11.77 -23.70
CA SER A 352 -42.59 11.99 -22.26
C SER A 352 -42.92 13.42 -21.86
N THR A 353 -43.55 13.60 -20.69
CA THR A 353 -43.64 14.89 -19.99
C THR A 353 -42.27 15.28 -19.39
N ASN A 354 -42.19 16.49 -18.83
CA ASN A 354 -40.95 17.01 -18.23
C ASN A 354 -40.36 16.00 -17.23
N SER A 355 -39.13 15.57 -17.48
CA SER A 355 -38.48 14.47 -16.76
C SER A 355 -37.16 14.90 -16.12
N VAL A 356 -36.78 14.24 -15.03
CA VAL A 356 -35.69 14.70 -14.15
C VAL A 356 -34.72 13.58 -13.81
N ILE A 357 -33.46 13.81 -14.11
CA ILE A 357 -32.32 12.98 -13.70
C ILE A 357 -31.50 13.80 -12.71
N SER A 358 -31.36 13.29 -11.50
CA SER A 358 -30.68 13.92 -10.37
C SER A 358 -29.55 13.06 -9.80
N GLY A 359 -29.50 11.78 -10.17
CA GLY A 359 -28.46 10.84 -9.78
C GLY A 359 -28.49 9.57 -10.64
N GLY A 360 -27.86 8.51 -10.13
CA GLY A 360 -27.81 7.20 -10.79
C GLY A 360 -26.72 7.07 -11.87
N ASN A 361 -26.54 5.83 -12.34
CA ASN A 361 -25.62 5.48 -13.43
C ASN A 361 -26.42 5.00 -14.64
N ILE A 362 -26.51 5.81 -15.69
CA ILE A 362 -27.23 5.50 -16.92
C ILE A 362 -26.21 5.16 -18.00
N SER A 363 -26.36 4.02 -18.67
CA SER A 363 -25.45 3.55 -19.70
C SER A 363 -26.16 3.02 -20.94
N GLY A 364 -25.64 3.35 -22.13
CA GLY A 364 -26.04 2.68 -23.36
C GLY A 364 -25.66 1.21 -23.45
N GLY A 365 -24.89 0.65 -22.51
CA GLY A 365 -24.54 -0.79 -22.53
C GLY A 365 -23.51 -1.13 -23.61
N TYR A 366 -23.73 -2.23 -24.34
CA TYR A 366 -22.79 -2.80 -25.32
C TYR A 366 -23.52 -3.13 -26.62
N GLY A 367 -22.97 -2.72 -27.78
CA GLY A 367 -23.55 -3.04 -29.09
C GLY A 367 -22.93 -2.27 -30.25
N ALA A 368 -23.57 -2.25 -31.41
CA ALA A 368 -23.13 -1.43 -32.54
C ALA A 368 -23.39 0.07 -32.29
N ASN A 369 -24.64 0.44 -32.04
CA ASN A 369 -25.04 1.79 -31.68
C ASN A 369 -25.49 1.78 -30.22
N THR A 370 -24.88 2.60 -29.37
CA THR A 370 -25.22 2.69 -27.95
C THR A 370 -25.55 4.13 -27.55
N CYS A 371 -26.53 4.32 -26.67
CA CYS A 371 -26.91 5.64 -26.21
C CYS A 371 -27.26 5.66 -24.72
N GLY A 372 -26.75 6.61 -23.95
CA GLY A 372 -27.12 6.75 -22.54
C GLY A 372 -28.59 7.17 -22.43
N ILE A 373 -28.95 8.28 -23.06
CA ILE A 373 -30.29 8.86 -23.09
C ILE A 373 -30.68 9.27 -24.51
N LEU A 374 -31.80 8.75 -25.01
CA LEU A 374 -32.46 9.22 -26.22
C LEU A 374 -33.69 10.06 -25.86
N ASN A 375 -33.69 11.33 -26.27
CA ASN A 375 -34.83 12.23 -26.11
C ASN A 375 -35.60 12.41 -27.44
N ASP A 376 -36.55 11.50 -27.68
CA ASP A 376 -37.57 11.52 -28.76
C ASP A 376 -38.87 12.12 -28.19
N SER A 377 -38.76 13.32 -27.61
CA SER A 377 -39.85 14.02 -26.94
C SER A 377 -39.74 15.53 -27.12
N PRO A 378 -40.84 16.27 -27.35
CA PRO A 378 -40.82 17.73 -27.51
C PRO A 378 -40.72 18.50 -26.17
N ASN A 379 -40.84 17.81 -25.03
CA ASN A 379 -40.80 18.41 -23.70
C ASN A 379 -39.37 18.51 -23.15
N SER A 380 -39.19 19.17 -22.01
CA SER A 380 -37.85 19.45 -21.47
C SER A 380 -37.28 18.29 -20.65
N LEU A 381 -35.97 18.06 -20.79
CA LEU A 381 -35.19 17.13 -19.96
C LEU A 381 -34.27 17.92 -19.04
N LEU A 382 -34.36 17.67 -17.74
CA LEU A 382 -33.44 18.22 -16.74
C LEU A 382 -32.50 17.13 -16.22
N VAL A 383 -31.22 17.24 -16.57
CA VAL A 383 -30.13 16.50 -15.91
C VAL A 383 -29.50 17.42 -14.87
N SER A 384 -29.36 16.97 -13.64
CA SER A 384 -28.84 17.75 -12.50
C SER A 384 -27.80 17.01 -11.66
N GLY A 385 -27.59 15.72 -11.94
CA GLY A 385 -26.60 14.87 -11.29
C GLY A 385 -26.55 13.50 -11.96
N GLY A 386 -25.76 12.58 -11.39
CA GLY A 386 -25.55 11.23 -11.92
C GLY A 386 -24.43 11.11 -12.95
N THR A 387 -24.25 9.90 -13.47
CA THR A 387 -23.34 9.58 -14.57
C THR A 387 -24.15 9.08 -15.76
N ILE A 388 -23.96 9.71 -16.92
CA ILE A 388 -24.55 9.31 -18.19
C ILE A 388 -23.42 8.87 -19.10
N ASP A 389 -23.41 7.61 -19.49
CA ASP A 389 -22.41 7.02 -20.36
C ASP A 389 -23.07 6.52 -21.65
N GLY A 390 -22.54 6.91 -22.81
CA GLY A 390 -23.03 6.42 -24.09
C GLY A 390 -22.92 4.90 -24.27
N GLY A 391 -22.15 4.19 -23.44
CA GLY A 391 -21.89 2.76 -23.57
C GLY A 391 -20.67 2.48 -24.46
N LYS A 392 -20.49 1.21 -24.83
CA LYS A 392 -19.36 0.73 -25.65
C LYS A 392 -19.82 0.39 -27.07
N GLY A 393 -20.09 1.44 -27.84
CA GLY A 393 -20.60 1.35 -29.21
C GLY A 393 -19.50 1.04 -30.24
N THR A 394 -19.60 -0.10 -30.95
CA THR A 394 -18.61 -0.45 -31.98
C THR A 394 -18.72 0.40 -33.26
N SER A 395 -19.88 1.02 -33.50
CA SER A 395 -20.15 1.95 -34.61
C SER A 395 -20.29 3.39 -34.12
N ILE A 396 -21.16 3.63 -33.13
CA ILE A 396 -21.35 4.93 -32.47
C ILE A 396 -21.79 4.74 -31.01
N SER A 397 -21.36 5.65 -30.14
CA SER A 397 -21.82 5.77 -28.77
C SER A 397 -22.12 7.22 -28.46
N VAL A 398 -23.32 7.49 -27.93
CA VAL A 398 -23.76 8.84 -27.61
C VAL A 398 -24.22 8.96 -26.16
N GLY A 399 -23.68 9.89 -25.38
CA GLY A 399 -24.14 10.13 -24.00
C GLY A 399 -25.61 10.53 -23.96
N ILE A 400 -25.96 11.61 -24.67
CA ILE A 400 -27.34 12.11 -24.84
C ILE A 400 -27.61 12.41 -26.33
N VAL A 401 -28.70 11.90 -26.88
CA VAL A 401 -29.26 12.29 -28.19
C VAL A 401 -30.54 13.11 -27.98
N ASN A 402 -30.70 14.20 -28.72
CA ASN A 402 -31.89 15.06 -28.73
C ASN A 402 -32.40 15.26 -30.17
N GLU A 403 -33.48 14.57 -30.53
CA GLU A 403 -33.98 14.56 -31.93
C GLU A 403 -35.05 15.63 -32.19
N GLU A 404 -35.86 15.96 -31.18
CA GLU A 404 -37.01 16.86 -31.30
C GLU A 404 -36.71 18.31 -30.87
N ASN A 405 -37.67 19.22 -31.05
CA ASN A 405 -37.55 20.66 -30.70
C ASN A 405 -37.60 20.96 -29.18
N SER A 406 -37.15 20.02 -28.36
CA SER A 406 -37.05 20.06 -26.90
C SER A 406 -35.91 20.92 -26.37
N SER A 407 -35.98 21.27 -25.09
CA SER A 407 -34.83 21.86 -24.39
C SER A 407 -34.23 20.87 -23.40
N ILE A 408 -32.94 20.59 -23.53
CA ILE A 408 -32.17 19.82 -22.55
C ILE A 408 -31.38 20.81 -21.68
N THR A 409 -31.54 20.70 -20.36
CA THR A 409 -30.76 21.45 -19.38
C THR A 409 -29.89 20.50 -18.57
N VAL A 410 -28.56 20.66 -18.64
CA VAL A 410 -27.58 19.85 -17.90
C VAL A 410 -26.91 20.72 -16.84
N LYS A 411 -27.30 20.53 -15.57
CA LYS A 411 -26.92 21.33 -14.39
C LYS A 411 -25.96 20.66 -13.40
N GLY A 412 -25.68 19.37 -13.57
CA GLY A 412 -24.70 18.64 -12.79
C GLY A 412 -24.48 17.23 -13.35
N GLY A 413 -23.59 16.47 -12.71
CA GLY A 413 -23.22 15.13 -13.15
C GLY A 413 -22.13 15.10 -14.22
N SER A 414 -21.88 13.91 -14.77
CA SER A 414 -20.93 13.65 -15.85
C SER A 414 -21.60 13.03 -17.07
N ILE A 415 -21.21 13.47 -18.26
CA ILE A 415 -21.61 12.87 -19.54
C ILE A 415 -20.36 12.38 -20.26
N ASN A 416 -20.33 11.07 -20.56
CA ASN A 416 -19.22 10.33 -21.16
C ASN A 416 -19.70 9.52 -22.39
N ALA A 417 -18.78 9.00 -23.20
CA ALA A 417 -19.07 8.05 -24.27
C ALA A 417 -17.85 7.17 -24.60
N ASP A 418 -18.06 5.88 -24.92
CA ASP A 418 -17.00 4.91 -25.24
C ASP A 418 -17.18 4.15 -26.58
N GLY A 419 -16.15 3.50 -27.13
CA GLY A 419 -16.18 2.90 -28.49
C GLY A 419 -15.67 3.80 -29.63
N LYS A 420 -16.05 3.52 -30.90
CA LYS A 420 -15.35 4.07 -32.08
C LYS A 420 -15.71 5.51 -32.47
N LYS A 421 -16.99 5.86 -32.48
CA LYS A 421 -17.46 7.24 -32.67
C LYS A 421 -18.19 7.68 -31.42
N LYS A 422 -17.49 8.42 -30.56
CA LYS A 422 -18.01 8.88 -29.28
C LYS A 422 -18.48 10.32 -29.38
N VAL A 423 -19.70 10.59 -28.94
CA VAL A 423 -20.29 11.93 -28.84
C VAL A 423 -20.90 12.07 -27.44
N CYS A 424 -20.62 13.12 -26.68
CA CYS A 424 -21.25 13.26 -25.35
C CYS A 424 -22.69 13.79 -25.50
N ILE A 425 -22.91 14.78 -26.36
CA ILE A 425 -24.24 15.32 -26.68
C ILE A 425 -24.41 15.42 -28.20
N MET A 426 -25.44 14.81 -28.75
CA MET A 426 -25.88 14.96 -30.14
C MET A 426 -27.21 15.71 -30.15
N ASN A 427 -27.27 16.87 -30.81
CA ASN A 427 -28.43 17.77 -30.79
C ASN A 427 -28.91 18.07 -32.22
N GLU A 428 -29.97 17.38 -32.63
CA GLU A 428 -30.56 17.48 -33.96
C GLU A 428 -31.74 18.47 -34.00
N GLY A 429 -32.48 18.60 -32.88
CA GLY A 429 -33.53 19.59 -32.68
C GLY A 429 -33.33 20.46 -31.43
N GLY A 430 -34.04 21.57 -31.31
CA GLY A 430 -34.15 22.32 -30.05
C GLY A 430 -32.83 22.88 -29.47
N THR A 431 -32.83 23.22 -28.17
CA THR A 431 -31.76 23.99 -27.49
C THR A 431 -31.17 23.25 -26.29
N VAL A 432 -29.84 23.11 -26.27
CA VAL A 432 -29.08 22.52 -25.14
C VAL A 432 -28.47 23.63 -24.28
N VAL A 433 -28.70 23.56 -22.97
CA VAL A 433 -28.12 24.45 -21.96
C VAL A 433 -27.25 23.66 -20.99
N VAL A 434 -25.95 23.95 -20.93
CA VAL A 434 -25.00 23.35 -19.99
C VAL A 434 -24.60 24.38 -18.95
N SER A 435 -24.92 24.13 -17.67
CA SER A 435 -24.71 25.08 -16.57
C SER A 435 -24.31 24.41 -15.26
N GLY A 436 -23.01 24.17 -15.05
CA GLY A 436 -22.48 23.55 -13.81
C GLY A 436 -22.14 22.06 -13.89
N SER A 437 -22.27 21.45 -15.06
CA SER A 437 -21.93 20.04 -15.31
C SER A 437 -20.48 19.87 -15.77
N LYS A 438 -19.91 18.67 -15.57
CA LYS A 438 -18.61 18.27 -16.14
C LYS A 438 -18.84 17.36 -17.35
N ILE A 439 -18.69 17.86 -18.57
CA ILE A 439 -18.74 17.06 -19.79
C ILE A 439 -17.32 16.60 -20.10
N VAL A 440 -17.09 15.28 -20.18
CA VAL A 440 -15.76 14.70 -20.35
C VAL A 440 -15.73 13.70 -21.50
N ASN A 441 -15.03 14.04 -22.57
CA ASN A 441 -14.71 13.12 -23.65
C ASN A 441 -13.20 12.84 -23.69
N THR A 442 -12.73 11.85 -22.93
CA THR A 442 -11.29 11.51 -22.84
C THR A 442 -10.67 10.95 -24.14
N GLY A 443 -11.42 10.90 -25.24
CA GLY A 443 -10.94 10.61 -26.59
C GLY A 443 -12.09 10.12 -27.46
N GLY A 444 -12.51 10.90 -28.47
CA GLY A 444 -13.74 10.66 -29.23
C GLY A 444 -13.96 11.60 -30.43
N TYR A 445 -15.06 11.41 -31.18
CA TYR A 445 -15.30 12.10 -32.47
C TYR A 445 -15.80 13.54 -32.34
N ALA A 446 -16.57 13.83 -31.28
CA ALA A 446 -16.97 15.17 -30.87
C ALA A 446 -17.34 15.15 -29.38
N MET A 447 -17.22 16.28 -28.67
CA MET A 447 -17.83 16.44 -27.35
C MET A 447 -19.32 16.76 -27.52
N ILE A 448 -19.62 17.72 -28.37
CA ILE A 448 -20.99 18.07 -28.77
C ILE A 448 -21.06 18.10 -30.30
N ASP A 449 -22.09 17.47 -30.86
CA ASP A 449 -22.46 17.56 -32.27
C ASP A 449 -23.84 18.20 -32.37
N ASN A 450 -23.96 19.36 -33.01
CA ASN A 450 -25.19 20.15 -33.07
C ASN A 450 -25.48 20.59 -34.50
N SER A 451 -26.44 19.90 -35.12
CA SER A 451 -27.07 20.26 -36.39
C SER A 451 -28.30 21.18 -36.20
N SER A 452 -28.86 21.26 -34.99
CA SER A 452 -29.94 22.20 -34.65
C SER A 452 -29.55 23.66 -34.85
N SER A 453 -30.44 24.44 -35.48
CA SER A 453 -30.30 25.89 -35.63
C SER A 453 -30.65 26.70 -34.37
N SER A 454 -31.19 26.06 -33.32
CA SER A 454 -31.62 26.74 -32.08
C SER A 454 -30.49 26.86 -31.03
N GLY A 455 -29.31 26.32 -31.32
CA GLY A 455 -28.04 26.62 -30.63
C GLY A 455 -27.78 25.91 -29.30
N ILE A 456 -26.51 26.00 -28.86
CA ILE A 456 -26.01 25.53 -27.56
C ILE A 456 -25.69 26.73 -26.68
N GLN A 457 -25.99 26.66 -25.39
CA GLN A 457 -25.61 27.65 -24.38
C GLN A 457 -24.71 27.01 -23.31
N ILE A 458 -23.55 27.63 -23.04
CA ILE A 458 -22.57 27.19 -22.02
C ILE A 458 -22.38 28.30 -21.00
N GLY A 459 -22.60 28.02 -19.72
CA GLY A 459 -22.42 29.01 -18.67
C GLY A 459 -22.30 28.45 -17.25
N GLY A 460 -22.37 29.34 -16.25
CA GLY A 460 -22.24 28.96 -14.84
C GLY A 460 -20.84 28.42 -14.53
N SER A 461 -20.75 27.24 -13.91
CA SER A 461 -19.50 26.52 -13.63
C SER A 461 -19.28 25.31 -14.55
N ALA A 462 -19.91 25.29 -15.73
CA ALA A 462 -19.76 24.17 -16.67
C ALA A 462 -18.30 23.99 -17.11
N VAL A 463 -17.80 22.75 -17.10
CA VAL A 463 -16.48 22.40 -17.61
C VAL A 463 -16.65 21.36 -18.72
N ILE A 464 -16.24 21.72 -19.93
CA ILE A 464 -16.24 20.84 -21.08
C ILE A 464 -14.79 20.49 -21.41
N PHE A 465 -14.47 19.20 -21.41
CA PHE A 465 -13.13 18.71 -21.68
C PHE A 465 -13.11 17.58 -22.69
N GLY A 466 -12.23 17.63 -23.69
CA GLY A 466 -12.10 16.51 -24.61
C GLY A 466 -11.17 16.67 -25.80
N LYS A 467 -10.90 15.52 -26.43
CA LYS A 467 -9.96 15.41 -27.54
C LYS A 467 -10.57 15.87 -28.86
N ASP A 468 -9.83 16.66 -29.63
CA ASP A 468 -10.05 16.86 -31.05
C ASP A 468 -9.31 15.77 -31.85
N LEU A 469 -10.08 14.94 -32.56
CA LEU A 469 -9.55 13.88 -33.44
C LEU A 469 -9.43 14.28 -34.92
N ASP A 470 -10.06 15.38 -35.35
CA ASP A 470 -9.98 15.85 -36.74
C ASP A 470 -9.05 17.06 -36.93
N SER A 471 -8.51 17.61 -35.83
CA SER A 471 -7.53 18.70 -35.80
C SER A 471 -8.03 20.00 -36.44
N THR A 472 -9.36 20.19 -36.48
CA THR A 472 -10.00 21.41 -37.00
C THR A 472 -10.36 22.44 -35.94
N GLY A 473 -10.06 22.16 -34.66
CA GLY A 473 -10.72 22.78 -33.50
C GLY A 473 -12.11 22.15 -33.24
N GLY A 474 -12.34 20.95 -33.79
CA GLY A 474 -13.66 20.37 -34.05
C GLY A 474 -14.35 19.69 -32.87
N ALA A 475 -13.83 19.84 -31.65
CA ALA A 475 -14.35 19.14 -30.48
C ALA A 475 -15.79 19.59 -30.09
N ILE A 476 -16.25 20.74 -30.56
CA ILE A 476 -17.67 21.13 -30.60
C ILE A 476 -18.03 21.38 -32.07
N LYS A 477 -18.97 20.61 -32.61
CA LYS A 477 -19.44 20.74 -34.00
C LYS A 477 -20.76 21.49 -33.99
N THR A 478 -20.79 22.69 -34.55
CA THR A 478 -21.98 23.54 -34.60
C THR A 478 -22.28 24.01 -36.03
N ALA A 479 -23.55 23.97 -36.44
CA ALA A 479 -24.03 24.61 -37.66
C ALA A 479 -23.95 26.17 -37.64
N GLY A 480 -23.53 26.76 -36.51
CA GLY A 480 -23.35 28.21 -36.32
C GLY A 480 -22.07 28.54 -35.55
N THR A 481 -22.00 29.74 -34.96
CA THR A 481 -20.83 30.20 -34.18
C THR A 481 -20.60 29.31 -32.95
N GLN A 482 -19.32 29.04 -32.64
CA GLN A 482 -18.94 28.30 -31.44
C GLN A 482 -19.51 28.95 -30.16
N PRO A 483 -20.08 28.17 -29.22
CA PRO A 483 -20.63 28.71 -27.98
C PRO A 483 -19.51 29.26 -27.09
N VAL A 484 -19.59 30.55 -26.76
CA VAL A 484 -18.64 31.23 -25.87
C VAL A 484 -19.03 30.96 -24.40
N PRO A 485 -18.14 30.44 -23.55
CA PRO A 485 -18.47 30.19 -22.14
C PRO A 485 -18.75 31.49 -21.37
N GLY A 486 -19.89 31.53 -20.66
CA GLY A 486 -20.24 32.64 -19.76
C GLY A 486 -19.91 32.35 -18.29
N GLY A 487 -19.39 33.35 -17.57
CA GLY A 487 -19.13 33.26 -16.13
C GLY A 487 -17.86 32.47 -15.78
N THR A 488 -17.99 31.42 -14.97
CA THR A 488 -16.90 30.53 -14.52
C THR A 488 -16.81 29.22 -15.32
N ALA A 489 -17.35 29.22 -16.54
CA ALA A 489 -17.36 28.06 -17.41
C ALA A 489 -16.09 27.98 -18.27
N ALA A 490 -15.67 26.77 -18.60
CA ALA A 490 -14.46 26.50 -19.37
C ALA A 490 -14.69 25.43 -20.45
N ILE A 491 -14.04 25.61 -21.60
CA ILE A 491 -13.84 24.60 -22.63
C ILE A 491 -12.32 24.39 -22.74
N ILE A 492 -11.86 23.14 -22.58
CA ILE A 492 -10.45 22.77 -22.62
C ILE A 492 -10.32 21.55 -23.53
N THR A 493 -9.58 21.68 -24.63
CA THR A 493 -9.45 20.63 -25.64
C THR A 493 -7.97 20.39 -25.95
N TRP A 494 -7.66 19.28 -26.63
CA TRP A 494 -6.32 19.00 -27.14
C TRP A 494 -6.39 18.17 -28.41
N ALA A 495 -5.39 18.31 -29.29
CA ALA A 495 -5.36 17.62 -30.58
C ALA A 495 -4.28 16.53 -30.66
N GLY A 496 -4.52 15.52 -31.49
CA GLY A 496 -3.53 14.51 -31.90
C GLY A 496 -3.29 13.34 -30.93
N ASP A 497 -2.58 12.32 -31.39
CA ASP A 497 -2.42 11.02 -30.70
C ASP A 497 -1.20 10.93 -29.76
N LYS A 498 -0.72 12.08 -29.29
CA LYS A 498 0.41 12.16 -28.37
C LYS A 498 0.01 11.55 -27.02
N THR A 499 0.83 10.61 -26.52
CA THR A 499 0.62 9.93 -25.23
C THR A 499 1.54 10.42 -24.13
N THR A 500 2.51 11.29 -24.46
CA THR A 500 3.52 11.82 -23.53
C THR A 500 3.57 13.35 -23.61
N TYR A 501 3.34 14.04 -22.49
CA TYR A 501 3.32 15.52 -22.43
C TYR A 501 4.26 16.09 -21.35
N LEU A 502 4.65 17.36 -21.50
CA LEU A 502 5.50 18.09 -20.56
C LEU A 502 4.66 18.65 -19.40
N LYS A 503 5.01 18.28 -18.17
CA LYS A 503 4.40 18.77 -16.92
C LYS A 503 4.48 20.30 -16.82
N GLY A 504 3.37 20.95 -16.47
CA GLY A 504 3.25 22.41 -16.36
C GLY A 504 3.14 23.13 -17.71
N SER A 505 3.09 22.41 -18.83
CA SER A 505 2.90 23.01 -20.15
C SER A 505 1.43 23.14 -20.50
N ALA A 506 1.07 24.24 -21.15
CA ALA A 506 -0.20 24.41 -21.87
C ALA A 506 -0.09 24.08 -23.36
N ALA A 507 1.08 23.63 -23.84
CA ALA A 507 1.25 23.20 -25.23
C ALA A 507 0.30 22.03 -25.56
N ASP A 508 -0.12 21.96 -26.82
CA ASP A 508 -1.13 21.02 -27.34
C ASP A 508 -2.56 21.21 -26.76
N LEU A 509 -2.78 22.12 -25.80
CA LEU A 509 -4.11 22.49 -25.30
C LEU A 509 -4.68 23.70 -26.04
N ASP A 510 -5.98 23.68 -26.33
CA ASP A 510 -6.79 24.86 -26.68
C ASP A 510 -7.79 25.14 -25.56
N VAL A 511 -7.95 26.41 -25.19
CA VAL A 511 -8.50 26.82 -23.89
C VAL A 511 -9.36 28.08 -24.04
N SER A 512 -10.65 27.96 -23.70
CA SER A 512 -11.62 29.03 -23.80
C SER A 512 -12.44 29.18 -22.50
N PRO A 513 -12.58 30.40 -21.95
CA PRO A 513 -11.90 31.63 -22.36
C PRO A 513 -10.40 31.59 -22.02
N ALA A 514 -9.58 32.39 -22.70
CA ALA A 514 -8.12 32.44 -22.53
C ALA A 514 -7.62 32.86 -21.12
N ALA A 515 -8.52 33.23 -20.21
CA ALA A 515 -8.22 33.49 -18.80
C ALA A 515 -8.21 32.23 -17.92
N VAL A 516 -8.67 31.08 -18.45
CA VAL A 516 -8.57 29.78 -17.78
C VAL A 516 -7.12 29.31 -17.84
N LYS A 517 -6.55 28.96 -16.68
CA LYS A 517 -5.28 28.25 -16.64
C LYS A 517 -5.55 26.77 -16.89
N ALA A 518 -4.91 26.15 -17.88
CA ALA A 518 -4.91 24.71 -18.04
C ALA A 518 -3.49 24.22 -18.36
N GLU A 519 -3.05 23.14 -17.73
CA GLU A 519 -1.69 22.61 -17.90
C GLU A 519 -1.64 21.08 -17.74
N TRP A 520 -0.80 20.42 -18.52
CA TRP A 520 -0.53 19.00 -18.38
C TRP A 520 0.08 18.71 -17.00
N SER A 521 -0.52 17.81 -16.25
CA SER A 521 -0.14 17.54 -14.86
C SER A 521 -0.36 16.08 -14.46
N THR A 522 0.03 15.76 -13.23
CA THR A 522 -0.05 14.43 -12.63
C THR A 522 -0.85 14.49 -11.33
N GLN A 523 -1.90 13.70 -11.20
CA GLN A 523 -2.59 13.49 -9.92
C GLN A 523 -2.66 12.00 -9.62
N ASN A 524 -2.29 11.60 -8.40
CA ASN A 524 -2.32 10.20 -7.95
C ASN A 524 -1.59 9.22 -8.91
N GLY A 525 -0.49 9.66 -9.52
CA GLY A 525 0.30 8.88 -10.48
C GLY A 525 -0.27 8.81 -11.90
N GLN A 526 -1.48 9.34 -12.15
CA GLN A 526 -2.09 9.36 -13.48
C GLN A 526 -1.84 10.71 -14.18
N GLY A 527 -1.54 10.65 -15.48
CA GLY A 527 -1.43 11.84 -16.34
C GLY A 527 -2.81 12.42 -16.67
N GLY A 528 -2.85 13.73 -16.94
CA GLY A 528 -4.08 14.44 -17.22
C GLY A 528 -3.84 15.94 -17.34
N VAL A 529 -4.93 16.71 -17.28
CA VAL A 529 -4.90 18.17 -17.34
C VAL A 529 -5.42 18.74 -16.03
N PHE A 530 -4.59 19.56 -15.36
CA PHE A 530 -5.05 20.44 -14.29
C PHE A 530 -5.66 21.70 -14.91
N TYR A 531 -6.73 22.21 -14.32
CA TYR A 531 -7.34 23.47 -14.73
C TYR A 531 -7.76 24.33 -13.55
N ASP A 532 -7.74 25.65 -13.75
CA ASP A 532 -8.19 26.65 -12.80
C ASP A 532 -8.88 27.83 -13.52
N VAL A 533 -10.16 28.03 -13.20
CA VAL A 533 -10.98 29.17 -13.64
C VAL A 533 -11.10 30.16 -12.47
N SER A 534 -10.18 31.14 -12.46
CA SER A 534 -10.17 32.26 -11.52
C SER A 534 -10.15 31.88 -10.02
N GLY A 535 -9.61 30.71 -9.66
CA GLY A 535 -9.53 30.21 -8.29
C GLY A 535 -10.83 29.62 -7.73
N ILE A 536 -11.95 29.75 -8.44
CA ILE A 536 -13.29 29.36 -7.96
C ILE A 536 -13.71 27.99 -8.49
N ASN A 537 -13.40 27.71 -9.75
CA ASN A 537 -13.71 26.43 -10.40
C ASN A 537 -12.41 25.82 -10.93
N ASN A 538 -11.82 24.94 -10.13
CA ASN A 538 -10.56 24.26 -10.46
C ASN A 538 -10.71 22.75 -10.28
N GLY A 539 -9.78 21.99 -10.87
CA GLY A 539 -9.78 20.55 -10.76
C GLY A 539 -8.77 19.87 -11.67
N PHE A 540 -8.93 18.55 -11.78
CA PHE A 540 -8.11 17.70 -12.63
C PHE A 540 -9.02 16.88 -13.56
N ILE A 541 -8.55 16.61 -14.77
CA ILE A 541 -9.13 15.59 -15.64
C ILE A 541 -8.05 14.56 -15.96
N THR A 542 -8.20 13.38 -15.36
CA THR A 542 -7.42 12.18 -15.64
C THR A 542 -7.60 11.74 -17.09
N LEU A 543 -6.49 11.37 -17.73
CA LEU A 543 -6.47 10.77 -19.05
C LEU A 543 -5.80 9.38 -19.01
N PRO A 544 -6.59 8.29 -19.09
CA PRO A 544 -6.05 6.94 -19.14
C PRO A 544 -5.05 6.76 -20.29
N GLY A 545 -3.90 6.17 -20.00
CA GLY A 545 -2.83 5.95 -20.98
C GLY A 545 -1.97 7.18 -21.29
N VAL A 546 -2.26 8.36 -20.72
CA VAL A 546 -1.40 9.54 -20.84
C VAL A 546 -0.33 9.55 -19.76
N MET A 547 0.92 9.73 -20.20
CA MET A 547 2.09 9.93 -19.35
C MET A 547 2.47 11.42 -19.35
N VAL A 548 2.51 12.05 -18.18
CA VAL A 548 3.00 13.43 -18.06
C VAL A 548 4.40 13.38 -17.43
N LYS A 549 5.40 13.78 -18.22
CA LYS A 549 6.82 13.77 -17.83
C LYS A 549 7.31 15.17 -17.51
N SER A 550 8.30 15.30 -16.64
CA SER A 550 9.01 16.56 -16.38
C SER A 550 10.43 16.54 -16.94
N ALA A 551 10.95 17.72 -17.25
CA ALA A 551 12.40 17.91 -17.31
C ALA A 551 13.03 17.63 -15.93
N PRO A 552 14.34 17.34 -15.85
CA PRO A 552 15.02 17.20 -14.57
C PRO A 552 15.24 18.59 -13.93
N ALA A 553 15.11 18.74 -12.61
CA ALA A 553 15.62 19.90 -11.87
C ALA A 553 16.72 19.50 -10.89
N ILE A 554 17.82 20.25 -10.84
CA ILE A 554 19.04 19.87 -10.10
C ILE A 554 18.90 20.21 -8.61
N ILE A 555 18.70 19.17 -7.79
CA ILE A 555 18.51 19.27 -6.33
C ILE A 555 19.82 19.22 -5.54
N THR A 556 20.97 18.90 -6.16
CA THR A 556 22.27 19.09 -5.51
C THR A 556 22.55 20.59 -5.34
N GLU A 557 22.66 21.06 -4.09
CA GLU A 557 22.99 22.46 -3.79
C GLU A 557 24.50 22.73 -3.79
N THR A 558 25.28 21.86 -3.16
CA THR A 558 26.72 22.03 -2.96
C THR A 558 27.47 20.72 -3.11
N LEU A 559 28.76 20.80 -3.44
CA LEU A 559 29.67 19.65 -3.47
C LEU A 559 30.71 19.78 -2.34
N PRO A 560 31.10 18.68 -1.67
CA PRO A 560 32.23 18.67 -0.75
C PRO A 560 33.55 19.05 -1.42
N ASP A 561 34.48 19.58 -0.62
CA ASP A 561 35.85 19.84 -1.07
C ASP A 561 36.70 18.56 -1.18
N GLY A 562 37.81 18.66 -1.90
CA GLY A 562 38.77 17.57 -2.12
C GLY A 562 40.19 17.90 -1.65
N THR A 563 41.11 16.93 -1.73
CA THR A 563 42.53 17.10 -1.38
C THR A 563 43.40 16.37 -2.39
N ILE A 564 44.53 16.97 -2.80
CA ILE A 564 45.46 16.35 -3.77
C ILE A 564 45.84 14.93 -3.33
N GLY A 565 45.73 13.97 -4.25
CA GLY A 565 46.13 12.59 -4.04
C GLY A 565 45.09 11.73 -3.29
N VAL A 566 43.97 12.30 -2.85
CA VAL A 566 42.86 11.59 -2.20
C VAL A 566 41.76 11.31 -3.22
N ALA A 567 41.22 10.09 -3.25
CA ALA A 567 40.14 9.75 -4.17
C ALA A 567 38.86 10.57 -3.87
N TYR A 568 38.32 11.20 -4.90
CA TYR A 568 37.05 11.94 -4.84
C TYR A 568 35.97 11.15 -5.59
N SER A 569 34.77 11.09 -5.03
CA SER A 569 33.62 10.43 -5.62
C SER A 569 32.33 11.00 -5.05
N GLN A 570 31.61 11.81 -5.82
CA GLN A 570 30.33 12.41 -5.46
C GLN A 570 29.34 12.25 -6.61
N THR A 571 28.06 12.02 -6.32
CA THR A 571 27.02 11.85 -7.34
C THR A 571 26.03 13.00 -7.28
N LEU A 572 25.81 13.64 -8.41
CA LEU A 572 24.82 14.70 -8.59
C LEU A 572 23.41 14.10 -8.60
N ALA A 573 22.45 14.84 -8.05
CA ALA A 573 21.06 14.46 -7.99
C ALA A 573 20.19 15.51 -8.69
N ALA A 574 19.21 15.02 -9.44
CA ALA A 574 18.13 15.79 -10.02
C ALA A 574 16.82 15.07 -9.74
N ASP A 575 15.73 15.84 -9.59
CA ASP A 575 14.39 15.29 -9.59
C ASP A 575 13.89 15.01 -11.03
N GLY A 576 12.64 14.57 -11.13
CA GLY A 576 11.93 14.43 -12.39
C GLY A 576 11.50 13.00 -12.71
N SER A 577 10.71 12.85 -13.77
CA SER A 577 10.03 11.58 -14.11
C SER A 577 10.83 10.63 -15.00
N ALA A 578 12.07 10.98 -15.36
CA ALA A 578 12.91 10.19 -16.26
C ALA A 578 14.39 10.46 -15.97
N TRP A 579 15.23 9.43 -16.09
CA TRP A 579 16.66 9.52 -15.82
C TRP A 579 17.34 10.62 -16.64
N ALA A 580 18.14 11.45 -15.96
CA ALA A 580 18.90 12.53 -16.57
C ALA A 580 20.28 12.03 -17.02
N THR A 581 20.67 12.40 -18.23
CA THR A 581 22.07 12.36 -18.70
C THR A 581 22.76 13.64 -18.27
N TRP A 582 23.92 13.50 -17.62
CA TRP A 582 24.69 14.62 -17.09
C TRP A 582 25.85 15.04 -17.99
N SER A 583 26.13 16.34 -18.02
CA SER A 583 27.26 16.93 -18.74
C SER A 583 27.74 18.23 -18.09
N LEU A 584 28.89 18.74 -18.56
CA LEU A 584 29.39 20.07 -18.22
C LEU A 584 29.03 21.05 -19.33
N GLU A 585 28.60 22.26 -18.96
CA GLU A 585 28.43 23.36 -19.90
C GLU A 585 29.75 23.86 -20.47
N SER A 586 29.71 24.40 -21.69
CA SER A 586 30.91 24.84 -22.41
C SER A 586 31.65 25.96 -21.67
N GLY A 587 32.91 25.71 -21.31
CA GLY A 587 33.77 26.68 -20.62
C GLY A 587 33.99 26.39 -19.13
N GLY A 588 33.19 25.51 -18.52
CA GLY A 588 33.48 24.97 -17.19
C GLY A 588 34.55 23.87 -17.24
N SER A 589 35.37 23.76 -16.20
CA SER A 589 36.28 22.62 -16.03
C SER A 589 36.32 22.15 -14.58
N LEU A 590 36.27 20.83 -14.40
CA LEU A 590 36.48 20.20 -13.09
C LEU A 590 37.94 20.38 -12.62
N PRO A 591 38.21 20.21 -11.32
CA PRO A 591 39.58 20.13 -10.83
C PRO A 591 40.41 19.08 -11.57
N VAL A 592 41.69 19.39 -11.85
CA VAL A 592 42.56 18.53 -12.67
C VAL A 592 42.72 17.15 -12.03
N GLY A 593 42.27 16.10 -12.73
CA GLY A 593 42.26 14.72 -12.25
C GLY A 593 40.87 14.20 -11.85
N LEU A 594 39.81 15.03 -11.95
CA LEU A 594 38.41 14.63 -11.80
C LEU A 594 37.67 14.63 -13.14
N SER A 595 36.68 13.76 -13.29
CA SER A 595 35.77 13.66 -14.44
C SER A 595 34.32 13.47 -14.01
N LEU A 596 33.38 14.03 -14.76
CA LEU A 596 31.94 13.77 -14.66
C LEU A 596 31.57 12.69 -15.69
N ASP A 597 30.85 11.65 -15.26
CA ASP A 597 30.22 10.69 -16.17
C ASP A 597 28.73 11.02 -16.42
N GLY A 598 28.14 10.35 -17.41
CA GLY A 598 26.75 10.58 -17.82
C GLY A 598 25.70 10.24 -16.76
N SER A 599 26.06 9.50 -15.70
CA SER A 599 25.16 9.17 -14.57
C SER A 599 25.09 10.28 -13.52
N GLY A 600 25.94 11.32 -13.63
CA GLY A 600 26.03 12.40 -12.66
C GLY A 600 27.17 12.22 -11.67
N LYS A 601 28.01 11.18 -11.80
CA LYS A 601 29.10 10.93 -10.86
C LYS A 601 30.35 11.72 -11.23
N ILE A 602 30.77 12.61 -10.34
CA ILE A 602 32.07 13.30 -10.37
C ILE A 602 33.06 12.45 -9.59
N SER A 603 34.08 11.89 -10.24
CA SER A 603 35.09 11.07 -9.57
C SER A 603 36.49 11.18 -10.18
N GLY A 604 37.51 10.77 -9.40
CA GLY A 604 38.90 10.75 -9.82
C GLY A 604 39.87 10.97 -8.65
N ILE A 605 41.12 11.32 -8.96
CA ILE A 605 42.14 11.72 -7.96
C ILE A 605 42.67 13.08 -8.38
N PRO A 606 42.40 14.16 -7.63
CA PRO A 606 42.80 15.50 -8.02
C PRO A 606 44.32 15.68 -7.82
N THR A 607 44.95 16.40 -8.73
CA THR A 607 46.42 16.55 -8.82
C THR A 607 46.91 17.99 -8.64
N LYS A 608 46.00 18.96 -8.60
CA LYS A 608 46.32 20.39 -8.46
C LYS A 608 45.34 21.07 -7.50
N ALA A 609 45.88 21.93 -6.63
CA ALA A 609 45.11 22.68 -5.64
C ALA A 609 44.50 23.95 -6.24
N GLY A 610 43.44 24.44 -5.60
CA GLY A 610 42.67 25.62 -6.01
C GLY A 610 41.18 25.32 -6.17
N THR A 611 40.39 26.37 -6.40
CA THR A 611 38.94 26.28 -6.62
C THR A 611 38.64 26.22 -8.11
N SER A 612 37.92 25.19 -8.54
CA SER A 612 37.31 25.14 -9.88
C SER A 612 35.85 25.53 -9.79
N HIS A 613 35.42 26.46 -10.65
CA HIS A 613 34.02 26.78 -10.89
C HIS A 613 33.57 26.18 -12.22
N PHE A 614 32.40 25.54 -12.23
CA PHE A 614 31.84 24.88 -13.41
C PHE A 614 30.31 24.86 -13.33
N THR A 615 29.65 24.70 -14.47
CA THR A 615 28.19 24.54 -14.53
C THR A 615 27.88 23.13 -15.01
N VAL A 616 27.08 22.40 -14.24
CA VAL A 616 26.56 21.07 -14.61
C VAL A 616 25.21 21.22 -15.29
N ARG A 617 24.93 20.30 -16.22
CA ARG A 617 23.64 20.18 -16.91
C ARG A 617 23.07 18.79 -16.69
N ALA A 618 21.81 18.71 -16.28
CA ALA A 618 21.01 17.49 -16.26
C ALA A 618 20.01 17.56 -17.42
N SER A 619 19.93 16.52 -18.25
CA SER A 619 19.10 16.54 -19.47
C SER A 619 18.39 15.21 -19.76
N ASN A 620 17.19 15.28 -20.32
CA ASN A 620 16.45 14.13 -20.86
C ASN A 620 15.67 14.56 -22.12
N ASP A 621 14.89 13.65 -22.73
CA ASP A 621 14.11 13.93 -23.94
C ASP A 621 13.02 15.01 -23.79
N ILE A 622 12.78 15.49 -22.57
CA ILE A 622 11.73 16.46 -22.20
C ILE A 622 12.32 17.86 -21.95
N GLY A 623 13.57 17.95 -21.53
CA GLY A 623 14.25 19.23 -21.29
C GLY A 623 15.56 19.08 -20.51
N SER A 624 16.06 20.20 -20.01
CA SER A 624 17.27 20.21 -19.18
C SER A 624 17.29 21.38 -18.20
N ASP A 625 17.94 21.17 -17.07
CA ASP A 625 18.28 22.20 -16.09
C ASP A 625 19.82 22.32 -15.97
N THR A 626 20.29 23.48 -15.50
CA THR A 626 21.71 23.83 -15.39
C THR A 626 21.99 24.53 -14.06
N LYS A 627 23.04 24.10 -13.35
CA LYS A 627 23.40 24.67 -12.05
C LYS A 627 24.90 24.93 -11.92
N ALA A 628 25.24 26.13 -11.47
CA ALA A 628 26.62 26.50 -11.18
C ALA A 628 27.09 25.86 -9.87
N MET A 629 28.30 25.31 -9.87
CA MET A 629 28.91 24.59 -8.75
C MET A 629 30.40 24.91 -8.64
N SER A 630 30.98 24.55 -7.51
CA SER A 630 32.43 24.60 -7.30
C SER A 630 32.92 23.45 -6.43
N ILE A 631 34.19 23.10 -6.61
CA ILE A 631 34.95 22.22 -5.71
C ILE A 631 36.27 22.93 -5.42
N THR A 632 36.64 23.08 -4.15
CA THR A 632 37.99 23.49 -3.76
C THR A 632 38.85 22.27 -3.48
N ILE A 633 40.04 22.22 -4.08
CA ILE A 633 41.04 21.19 -3.80
C ILE A 633 42.13 21.79 -2.90
N ALA A 634 42.25 21.24 -1.69
CA ALA A 634 43.33 21.55 -0.75
C ALA A 634 44.66 20.85 -1.14
N ALA A 635 45.78 21.41 -0.68
CA ALA A 635 47.09 20.81 -0.85
C ALA A 635 47.21 19.50 -0.06
N GLY A 636 47.83 18.47 -0.65
CA GLY A 636 47.99 17.15 -0.03
C GLY A 636 49.23 17.08 0.86
N LEU A 637 49.17 16.26 1.92
CA LEU A 637 50.31 16.03 2.81
C LEU A 637 51.45 15.33 2.05
N SER A 638 52.58 16.02 1.89
CA SER A 638 53.73 15.54 1.12
C SER A 638 54.72 14.76 1.99
N SER A 639 55.10 15.32 3.14
CA SER A 639 56.00 14.70 4.12
C SER A 639 55.82 15.29 5.52
N ILE A 640 56.48 14.68 6.51
CA ILE A 640 56.67 15.28 7.84
C ILE A 640 58.14 15.25 8.24
N ALA A 641 58.54 16.14 9.14
CA ALA A 641 59.86 16.15 9.77
C ALA A 641 59.75 16.51 11.26
N VAL A 642 60.64 15.95 12.09
CA VAL A 642 60.85 16.42 13.47
C VAL A 642 61.79 17.63 13.39
N THR A 643 61.23 18.84 13.48
CA THR A 643 61.96 20.10 13.32
C THR A 643 62.50 20.63 14.64
N THR A 644 62.00 20.14 15.77
CA THR A 644 62.61 20.30 17.10
C THR A 644 62.49 18.97 17.82
N GLY A 645 63.60 18.41 18.29
CA GLY A 645 63.61 17.15 19.04
C GLY A 645 63.00 17.29 20.43
N PRO A 646 62.59 16.18 21.08
CA PRO A 646 62.11 16.19 22.46
C PRO A 646 63.21 16.60 23.43
N ALA A 647 62.82 17.10 24.60
CA ALA A 647 63.74 17.44 25.69
C ALA A 647 64.52 16.22 26.21
N LYS A 648 63.97 15.00 26.05
CA LYS A 648 64.58 13.75 26.51
C LYS A 648 64.87 12.79 25.35
N THR A 649 66.15 12.50 25.15
CA THR A 649 66.65 11.57 24.11
C THR A 649 67.34 10.33 24.67
N THR A 650 67.60 10.28 25.98
CA THR A 650 68.19 9.13 26.69
C THR A 650 67.22 8.57 27.72
N TYR A 651 67.06 7.26 27.73
CA TYR A 651 66.10 6.50 28.52
C TYR A 651 66.80 5.33 29.22
N THR A 652 66.13 4.74 30.22
CA THR A 652 66.45 3.39 30.71
C THR A 652 65.38 2.41 30.25
N ALA A 653 65.74 1.15 30.05
CA ALA A 653 64.82 0.10 29.61
C ALA A 653 63.63 0.01 30.56
N GLY A 654 62.41 -0.07 29.99
CA GLY A 654 61.15 0.01 30.72
C GLY A 654 60.51 1.41 30.75
N GLN A 655 61.23 2.48 30.40
CA GLN A 655 60.64 3.83 30.30
C GLN A 655 59.91 4.03 28.96
N SER A 656 58.77 4.71 28.97
CA SER A 656 58.09 5.17 27.75
C SER A 656 58.81 6.38 27.11
N PHE A 657 58.62 6.55 25.81
CA PHE A 657 59.09 7.75 25.08
C PHE A 657 58.35 9.01 25.57
N ASP A 658 59.10 10.09 25.78
CA ASP A 658 58.60 11.40 26.19
C ASP A 658 58.71 12.39 25.02
N SER A 659 57.57 12.79 24.47
CA SER A 659 57.47 13.74 23.36
C SER A 659 57.54 15.20 23.79
N SER A 660 57.72 15.49 25.09
CA SER A 660 57.73 16.87 25.62
C SER A 660 58.77 17.75 24.93
N GLY A 661 58.32 18.89 24.39
CA GLY A 661 59.13 19.84 23.63
C GLY A 661 59.37 19.47 22.15
N MET A 662 58.91 18.30 21.69
CA MET A 662 59.05 17.89 20.29
C MET A 662 58.09 18.66 19.37
N VAL A 663 58.63 19.28 18.31
CA VAL A 663 57.85 19.91 17.24
C VAL A 663 57.96 19.07 15.98
N VAL A 664 56.79 18.70 15.46
CA VAL A 664 56.65 17.99 14.18
C VAL A 664 56.07 18.99 13.18
N THR A 665 56.68 19.09 12.00
CA THR A 665 56.25 19.96 10.91
C THR A 665 55.83 19.12 9.73
N ALA A 666 54.60 19.32 9.27
CA ALA A 666 54.10 18.81 8.00
C ALA A 666 54.49 19.74 6.86
N ALA A 667 54.82 19.16 5.71
CA ALA A 667 55.02 19.86 4.45
C ALA A 667 54.00 19.37 3.42
N TYR A 668 53.42 20.30 2.66
CA TYR A 668 52.34 20.03 1.71
C TYR A 668 52.83 20.14 0.26
N SER A 669 52.03 19.61 -0.66
CA SER A 669 52.36 19.57 -2.10
C SER A 669 52.48 20.94 -2.78
N ASP A 670 51.99 22.01 -2.14
CA ASP A 670 52.14 23.40 -2.59
C ASP A 670 53.42 24.09 -2.08
N GLY A 671 54.23 23.38 -1.27
CA GLY A 671 55.45 23.91 -0.65
C GLY A 671 55.21 24.62 0.70
N SER A 672 53.96 24.75 1.16
CA SER A 672 53.66 25.27 2.48
C SER A 672 54.07 24.28 3.58
N THR A 673 54.26 24.79 4.81
CA THR A 673 54.55 23.96 5.98
C THR A 673 53.75 24.42 7.20
N ARG A 674 53.43 23.50 8.10
CA ARG A 674 52.65 23.76 9.33
C ARG A 674 53.16 22.89 10.48
N ALA A 675 53.29 23.45 11.67
CA ALA A 675 53.50 22.65 12.88
C ALA A 675 52.22 21.86 13.19
N VAL A 676 52.35 20.55 13.43
CA VAL A 676 51.21 19.63 13.59
C VAL A 676 51.22 18.94 14.95
N THR A 677 50.02 18.66 15.46
CA THR A 677 49.75 17.89 16.68
C THR A 677 48.92 16.66 16.31
N GLY A 678 48.66 15.76 17.27
CA GLY A 678 47.90 14.52 16.99
C GLY A 678 48.66 13.45 16.20
N TYR A 679 49.97 13.61 16.01
CA TYR A 679 50.83 12.55 15.50
C TYR A 679 50.94 11.39 16.52
N THR A 680 51.16 10.18 16.03
CA THR A 680 51.47 8.99 16.84
C THR A 680 52.97 8.72 16.83
N VAL A 681 53.46 7.98 17.83
CA VAL A 681 54.87 7.58 17.93
C VAL A 681 54.95 6.08 18.20
N THR A 682 55.82 5.38 17.46
CA THR A 682 56.09 3.95 17.65
C THR A 682 57.58 3.71 17.95
N PRO A 683 57.94 2.89 18.96
CA PRO A 683 57.06 2.17 19.88
C PRO A 683 56.24 3.10 20.78
N SER A 684 54.97 2.75 21.03
CA SER A 684 54.06 3.48 21.92
C SER A 684 54.10 2.99 23.37
N GLY A 685 54.79 1.86 23.62
CA GLY A 685 54.93 1.24 24.94
C GLY A 685 56.26 1.56 25.62
N ALA A 686 56.64 0.69 26.56
CA ALA A 686 57.94 0.76 27.23
C ALA A 686 59.08 0.46 26.26
N LEU A 687 60.12 1.31 26.26
CA LEU A 687 61.29 1.18 25.41
C LEU A 687 62.23 0.09 25.91
N THR A 688 62.86 -0.61 24.97
CA THR A 688 63.82 -1.69 25.19
C THR A 688 65.22 -1.27 24.75
N GLU A 689 66.26 -2.03 25.15
CA GLU A 689 67.64 -1.76 24.71
C GLU A 689 67.87 -1.91 23.20
N ALA A 690 66.92 -2.52 22.46
CA ALA A 690 66.94 -2.59 21.00
C ALA A 690 66.44 -1.29 20.33
N ASP A 691 65.70 -0.44 21.05
CA ASP A 691 65.06 0.76 20.50
C ASP A 691 66.07 1.91 20.35
N SER A 692 66.69 1.98 19.17
CA SER A 692 67.62 3.05 18.77
C SER A 692 66.94 4.25 18.08
N ARG A 693 65.65 4.14 17.78
CA ARG A 693 64.85 5.20 17.15
C ARG A 693 63.36 5.04 17.46
N VAL A 694 62.62 6.13 17.41
CA VAL A 694 61.15 6.12 17.31
C VAL A 694 60.70 6.59 15.93
N THR A 695 59.56 6.09 15.47
CA THR A 695 58.91 6.50 14.23
C THR A 695 57.69 7.35 14.57
N VAL A 696 57.74 8.63 14.20
CA VAL A 696 56.62 9.56 14.29
C VAL A 696 55.76 9.37 13.05
N THR A 697 54.44 9.21 13.21
CA THR A 697 53.48 9.09 12.10
C THR A 697 52.38 10.13 12.24
N TYR A 698 52.15 10.91 11.18
CA TYR A 698 51.06 11.88 11.10
C TYR A 698 50.20 11.57 9.88
N THR A 699 48.89 11.69 10.03
CA THR A 699 47.90 11.36 9.00
C THR A 699 46.93 12.53 8.84
N GLU A 700 46.82 13.05 7.62
CA GLU A 700 45.91 14.14 7.26
C GLU A 700 45.27 13.84 5.90
N GLY A 701 43.96 14.03 5.77
CA GLY A 701 43.21 13.69 4.55
C GLY A 701 43.30 12.20 4.15
N GLY A 702 43.56 11.30 5.11
CA GLY A 702 43.80 9.87 4.84
C GLY A 702 45.22 9.54 4.32
N ILE A 703 46.07 10.54 4.09
CA ILE A 703 47.48 10.36 3.71
C ILE A 703 48.31 10.26 4.98
N ALA A 704 48.97 9.12 5.21
CA ALA A 704 49.93 8.94 6.31
C ALA A 704 51.36 9.24 5.86
N LYS A 705 52.15 9.93 6.69
CA LYS A 705 53.59 10.17 6.49
C LYS A 705 54.35 9.92 7.78
N THR A 706 55.59 9.45 7.64
CA THR A 706 56.44 9.04 8.76
C THR A 706 57.78 9.79 8.77
N ALA A 707 58.25 10.16 9.96
CA ALA A 707 59.62 10.60 10.22
C ALA A 707 60.25 9.70 11.30
N THR A 708 61.58 9.57 11.31
CA THR A 708 62.28 8.83 12.38
C THR A 708 63.17 9.76 13.19
N LEU A 709 63.23 9.50 14.50
CA LEU A 709 64.02 10.24 15.49
C LEU A 709 64.88 9.25 16.27
N ALA A 710 66.20 9.48 16.33
CA ALA A 710 67.10 8.63 17.11
C ALA A 710 66.93 8.85 18.63
N ILE A 711 67.03 7.75 19.40
CA ILE A 711 67.02 7.75 20.86
C ILE A 711 68.11 6.80 21.39
N THR A 712 68.40 6.86 22.69
CA THR A 712 69.33 5.93 23.36
C THR A 712 68.65 5.31 24.58
N VAL A 713 68.64 3.98 24.67
CA VAL A 713 68.09 3.25 25.82
C VAL A 713 69.22 2.50 26.52
N LYS A 714 69.34 2.67 27.83
CA LYS A 714 70.34 2.02 28.69
C LYS A 714 69.70 0.90 29.52
N ALA A 715 70.47 -0.10 29.93
CA ALA A 715 70.01 -1.15 30.84
C ALA A 715 69.47 -0.58 32.17
N ALA A 716 68.48 -1.28 32.76
CA ALA A 716 67.92 -0.96 34.07
C ALA A 716 68.73 -1.60 35.21
N GLY A 717 68.89 -0.90 36.34
CA GLY A 717 69.60 -1.42 37.52
C GLY A 717 68.82 -2.51 38.27
N THR A 718 69.53 -3.43 38.92
CA THR A 718 68.92 -4.54 39.67
C THR A 718 68.81 -4.27 41.16
N ASN A 719 67.61 -4.38 41.73
CA ASN A 719 67.43 -4.31 43.18
C ASN A 719 67.81 -5.65 43.83
N HIS A 720 68.47 -5.59 44.99
CA HIS A 720 68.90 -6.76 45.76
C HIS A 720 68.00 -7.00 46.97
N THR A 721 67.89 -8.27 47.37
CA THR A 721 67.11 -8.71 48.54
C THR A 721 68.07 -8.98 49.70
N ILE A 722 67.90 -8.24 50.80
CA ILE A 722 68.73 -8.32 51.99
C ILE A 722 67.94 -9.03 53.09
N ILE A 723 68.48 -10.11 53.63
CA ILE A 723 67.87 -10.88 54.71
C ILE A 723 68.35 -10.30 56.05
N TYR A 724 67.42 -10.06 56.97
CA TYR A 724 67.69 -9.58 58.32
C TYR A 724 67.72 -10.77 59.29
N ASP A 725 68.91 -11.26 59.64
CA ASP A 725 69.06 -12.31 60.66
C ASP A 725 69.15 -11.67 62.06
N ALA A 726 68.09 -11.82 62.84
CA ALA A 726 68.02 -11.29 64.20
C ALA A 726 68.98 -11.96 65.20
N ASN A 727 69.78 -12.96 64.80
CA ASN A 727 70.92 -13.53 65.52
C ASN A 727 70.59 -13.90 66.98
N GLY A 728 69.56 -14.74 67.13
CA GLY A 728 69.00 -15.14 68.42
C GLY A 728 67.82 -14.29 68.92
N GLY A 729 67.34 -13.34 68.12
CA GLY A 729 66.08 -12.60 68.32
C GLY A 729 65.04 -12.85 67.21
N SER A 730 64.11 -11.92 67.05
CA SER A 730 63.10 -11.84 66.00
C SER A 730 63.11 -10.47 65.33
N VAL A 731 62.79 -10.39 64.04
CA VAL A 731 62.72 -9.13 63.29
C VAL A 731 61.55 -9.17 62.31
N THR A 732 60.90 -8.04 62.07
CA THR A 732 59.84 -7.91 61.07
C THR A 732 59.95 -6.52 60.41
N PRO A 733 60.01 -6.44 59.07
CA PRO A 733 60.11 -7.56 58.12
C PRO A 733 61.42 -8.34 58.26
N ALA A 734 61.43 -9.61 57.84
CA ALA A 734 62.62 -10.47 57.83
C ALA A 734 63.53 -10.25 56.61
N THR A 735 63.06 -9.49 55.62
CA THR A 735 63.82 -9.12 54.43
C THR A 735 63.53 -7.67 54.02
N GLY A 736 64.54 -6.96 53.55
CA GLY A 736 64.42 -5.68 52.86
C GLY A 736 64.76 -5.83 51.38
N ARG A 737 64.25 -4.94 50.53
CA ARG A 737 64.77 -4.75 49.18
C ARG A 737 65.52 -3.43 49.10
N THR A 738 66.61 -3.41 48.35
CA THR A 738 67.28 -2.18 48.00
C THR A 738 66.46 -1.37 47.00
N ASP A 739 66.79 -0.09 46.84
CA ASP A 739 66.52 0.66 45.61
C ASP A 739 67.40 0.16 44.44
N THR A 740 67.26 0.82 43.29
CA THR A 740 68.05 0.56 42.06
C THR A 740 69.53 0.94 42.17
N ASP A 741 69.90 1.71 43.20
CA ASP A 741 71.29 2.09 43.52
C ASP A 741 71.92 1.16 44.58
N GLY A 742 71.23 0.07 44.94
CA GLY A 742 71.70 -0.94 45.88
C GLY A 742 71.60 -0.55 47.35
N ARG A 743 70.86 0.50 47.73
CA ARG A 743 70.74 0.96 49.13
C ARG A 743 69.42 0.57 49.80
N LEU A 744 69.46 0.39 51.11
CA LEU A 744 68.27 0.15 51.93
C LEU A 744 67.69 1.48 52.46
N GLY A 745 66.43 1.76 52.16
CA GLY A 745 65.75 2.98 52.62
C GLY A 745 65.54 3.05 54.14
N SER A 746 65.50 1.91 54.84
CA SER A 746 65.50 1.83 56.31
C SER A 746 66.08 0.50 56.80
N LEU A 747 66.41 0.44 58.09
CA LEU A 747 66.81 -0.79 58.78
C LEU A 747 65.78 -1.08 59.89
N PRO A 748 65.17 -2.27 59.95
CA PRO A 748 64.24 -2.60 61.02
C PRO A 748 64.96 -2.70 62.36
N THR A 749 64.28 -2.42 63.46
CA THR A 749 64.81 -2.70 64.80
C THR A 749 64.36 -4.09 65.22
N PRO A 750 65.28 -5.06 65.41
CA PRO A 750 64.92 -6.39 65.86
C PRO A 750 64.61 -6.38 67.37
N VAL A 751 63.97 -7.44 67.86
CA VAL A 751 63.64 -7.66 69.27
C VAL A 751 64.18 -9.01 69.72
N ARG A 752 64.89 -9.06 70.85
CA ARG A 752 65.43 -10.31 71.43
C ARG A 752 64.92 -10.52 72.84
N GLY A 753 64.44 -11.73 73.12
CA GLY A 753 63.93 -12.13 74.43
C GLY A 753 65.06 -12.34 75.46
N GLY A 754 64.73 -12.10 76.73
CA GLY A 754 65.72 -11.97 77.81
C GLY A 754 66.32 -10.57 77.85
N SER A 755 66.92 -10.18 78.98
CA SER A 755 67.61 -8.89 79.12
C SER A 755 68.73 -8.68 78.08
N TYR A 756 68.48 -7.97 76.97
CA TYR A 756 69.42 -7.68 75.90
C TYR A 756 69.23 -6.26 75.35
N GLN A 757 70.32 -5.65 74.87
CA GLN A 757 70.32 -4.39 74.13
C GLN A 757 70.79 -4.64 72.69
N PHE A 758 70.15 -3.98 71.72
CA PHE A 758 70.51 -4.06 70.29
C PHE A 758 71.61 -3.07 69.93
N ASP A 759 72.73 -3.57 69.39
CA ASP A 759 73.91 -2.76 69.07
C ASP A 759 73.94 -2.29 67.60
N GLY A 760 73.20 -2.96 66.71
CA GLY A 760 73.07 -2.64 65.29
C GLY A 760 73.11 -3.87 64.38
N TRP A 761 72.99 -3.63 63.09
CA TRP A 761 73.16 -4.63 62.03
C TRP A 761 74.61 -4.69 61.55
N PHE A 762 75.12 -5.88 61.24
CA PHE A 762 76.51 -6.12 60.83
C PHE A 762 76.60 -7.11 59.67
N THR A 763 77.72 -7.09 58.93
CA THR A 763 77.97 -8.02 57.81
C THR A 763 78.19 -9.48 58.21
N ALA A 764 78.35 -9.79 59.51
CA ALA A 764 78.59 -11.15 60.00
C ALA A 764 77.96 -11.39 61.38
N ALA A 765 77.64 -12.64 61.71
CA ALA A 765 77.02 -13.02 62.98
C ALA A 765 77.91 -12.78 64.22
N ASN A 766 79.24 -12.75 64.03
CA ASN A 766 80.23 -12.34 65.03
C ASN A 766 81.27 -11.44 64.34
N GLY A 767 81.52 -10.25 64.89
CA GLY A 767 82.33 -9.22 64.22
C GLY A 767 81.67 -8.66 62.94
N GLY A 768 82.48 -8.18 62.00
CA GLY A 768 82.02 -7.56 60.76
C GLY A 768 81.88 -6.04 60.82
N ILE A 769 81.42 -5.43 59.73
CA ILE A 769 81.24 -3.97 59.60
C ILE A 769 79.80 -3.61 59.93
N LYS A 770 79.59 -2.55 60.72
CA LYS A 770 78.26 -2.03 61.06
C LYS A 770 77.56 -1.47 59.83
N ILE A 771 76.36 -1.95 59.55
CA ILE A 771 75.52 -1.53 58.42
C ILE A 771 74.77 -0.25 58.76
N THR A 772 74.74 0.66 57.79
CA THR A 772 73.92 1.88 57.76
C THR A 772 73.14 1.91 56.44
N THR A 773 72.09 2.74 56.35
CA THR A 773 71.30 2.95 55.11
C THR A 773 72.11 3.53 53.94
N THR A 774 73.34 3.99 54.19
CA THR A 774 74.28 4.49 53.18
C THR A 774 75.12 3.41 52.51
N ILE A 775 75.13 2.18 53.05
CA ILE A 775 75.84 1.04 52.45
C ILE A 775 75.14 0.61 51.16
N VAL A 776 75.94 0.40 50.11
CA VAL A 776 75.50 -0.14 48.82
C VAL A 776 75.75 -1.65 48.83
N PHE A 777 74.69 -2.41 48.61
CA PHE A 777 74.71 -3.85 48.37
C PHE A 777 74.74 -4.11 46.87
N THR A 778 75.62 -5.00 46.42
CA THR A 778 75.79 -5.37 45.00
C THR A 778 75.27 -6.76 44.66
N GLU A 779 74.72 -7.46 45.66
CA GLU A 779 74.13 -8.80 45.55
C GLU A 779 73.14 -9.05 46.69
N ASN A 780 72.39 -10.14 46.62
CA ASN A 780 71.54 -10.59 47.73
C ASN A 780 72.42 -11.10 48.87
N CYS A 781 72.27 -10.58 50.08
CA CYS A 781 73.07 -11.02 51.24
C CYS A 781 72.24 -11.07 52.53
N THR A 782 72.87 -11.55 53.62
CA THR A 782 72.29 -11.56 54.96
C THR A 782 73.08 -10.63 55.86
N ILE A 783 72.38 -9.80 56.63
CA ILE A 783 72.98 -8.96 57.68
C ILE A 783 72.46 -9.39 59.05
N TYR A 784 73.32 -9.31 60.06
CA TYR A 784 73.12 -9.96 61.35
C TYR A 784 72.98 -8.93 62.47
N ALA A 785 72.01 -9.10 63.35
CA ALA A 785 71.85 -8.27 64.54
C ALA A 785 72.95 -8.58 65.56
N HIS A 786 73.52 -7.56 66.22
CA HIS A 786 74.42 -7.73 67.35
C HIS A 786 73.75 -7.28 68.65
N TRP A 787 74.11 -7.94 69.76
CA TRP A 787 73.40 -7.86 71.03
C TRP A 787 74.34 -7.89 72.24
N THR A 788 74.09 -7.00 73.20
CA THR A 788 74.77 -6.95 74.50
C THR A 788 73.82 -7.46 75.61
N TYR A 789 74.28 -8.37 76.48
CA TYR A 789 73.44 -8.98 77.52
C TYR A 789 73.37 -8.14 78.81
N ILE A 790 72.18 -8.06 79.40
CA ILE A 790 71.86 -7.25 80.59
C ILE A 790 70.97 -7.98 81.64
N GLY A 791 70.50 -9.22 81.38
CA GLY A 791 69.79 -10.13 82.33
C GLY A 791 68.34 -9.75 82.71
N GLY A 792 67.37 -10.65 82.90
CA GLY A 792 67.22 -12.12 82.74
C GLY A 792 65.74 -12.52 82.94
N GLY A 793 65.34 -13.81 82.79
CA GLY A 793 64.01 -14.31 83.20
C GLY A 793 63.09 -14.97 82.14
N SER A 794 62.90 -16.28 82.29
CA SER A 794 61.96 -17.28 81.74
C SER A 794 60.64 -16.90 81.01
N GLY A 795 60.25 -17.69 79.98
CA GLY A 795 58.85 -17.88 79.55
C GLY A 795 58.65 -18.30 78.07
N SER A 796 58.01 -19.45 77.79
CA SER A 796 57.88 -20.04 76.44
C SER A 796 56.51 -19.89 75.76
N GLY A 797 56.50 -19.99 74.41
CA GLY A 797 55.36 -20.44 73.59
C GLY A 797 54.74 -19.38 72.66
N GLY A 798 54.36 -19.66 71.41
CA GLY A 798 54.59 -20.87 70.59
C GLY A 798 53.62 -21.00 69.40
N GLY A 799 54.16 -21.11 68.17
CA GLY A 799 53.45 -21.50 66.92
C GLY A 799 52.48 -20.47 66.29
N SER A 800 51.95 -20.69 65.08
CA SER A 800 52.39 -21.54 63.95
C SER A 800 51.49 -21.34 62.72
N GLY A 801 52.07 -21.24 61.51
CA GLY A 801 51.41 -21.44 60.21
C GLY A 801 50.44 -20.34 59.70
N GLY A 802 50.20 -20.19 58.39
CA GLY A 802 50.87 -20.81 57.25
C GLY A 802 49.99 -20.96 56.00
N GLY A 803 50.50 -20.56 54.82
CA GLY A 803 49.99 -20.90 53.48
C GLY A 803 48.73 -20.14 53.00
N GLY A 804 48.50 -19.93 51.69
CA GLY A 804 49.33 -20.22 50.51
C GLY A 804 48.52 -20.72 49.29
N GLY A 805 49.03 -20.51 48.07
CA GLY A 805 48.46 -21.04 46.81
C GLY A 805 47.65 -20.01 45.99
N SER A 806 47.99 -19.54 44.78
CA SER A 806 48.96 -19.85 43.70
C SER A 806 48.40 -20.57 42.47
N GLY A 807 48.59 -19.92 41.30
CA GLY A 807 48.71 -20.53 39.96
C GLY A 807 47.42 -20.73 39.14
N SER A 808 47.47 -20.90 37.81
CA SER A 808 48.53 -20.65 36.80
C SER A 808 48.10 -21.13 35.39
N GLY A 809 48.53 -20.44 34.31
CA GLY A 809 48.96 -21.11 33.06
C GLY A 809 48.07 -21.14 31.80
N HIS A 810 48.51 -20.38 30.77
CA HIS A 810 48.67 -20.71 29.34
C HIS A 810 47.59 -21.44 28.47
N GLY A 811 47.40 -20.97 27.21
CA GLY A 811 47.11 -21.88 26.07
C GLY A 811 46.42 -21.31 24.81
N PHE A 812 47.18 -21.16 23.72
CA PHE A 812 46.86 -20.85 22.30
C PHE A 812 45.50 -21.26 21.67
N ALA A 813 45.01 -20.46 20.70
CA ALA A 813 44.74 -20.85 19.29
C ALA A 813 44.17 -19.67 18.46
N GLY A 814 44.24 -19.73 17.12
CA GLY A 814 43.68 -18.71 16.21
C GLY A 814 42.59 -19.26 15.28
N GLY A 815 41.87 -18.37 14.58
CA GLY A 815 40.86 -18.73 13.58
C GLY A 815 40.37 -17.53 12.78
N ASN A 816 40.26 -17.68 11.46
CA ASN A 816 39.75 -16.67 10.54
C ASN A 816 38.24 -16.92 10.30
N SER A 817 37.38 -15.93 10.49
CA SER A 817 35.94 -16.04 10.30
C SER A 817 35.36 -14.85 9.55
N SER A 818 34.33 -15.10 8.73
CA SER A 818 33.57 -14.07 8.02
C SER A 818 33.06 -12.95 8.96
N PRO A 819 32.78 -11.74 8.42
CA PRO A 819 32.26 -10.63 9.23
C PRO A 819 31.02 -11.04 10.01
N LYS A 820 30.95 -10.64 11.29
CA LYS A 820 29.74 -10.83 12.10
C LYS A 820 28.72 -9.75 11.75
N GLU A 821 27.43 -10.06 11.75
CA GLU A 821 26.38 -9.07 11.51
C GLU A 821 25.77 -8.58 12.82
N SER A 822 25.53 -7.28 12.93
CA SER A 822 24.85 -6.63 14.03
C SER A 822 23.92 -5.56 13.45
N LEU A 823 22.75 -5.98 13.00
CA LEU A 823 21.73 -5.14 12.37
C LEU A 823 20.44 -5.12 13.19
N PRO A 824 19.64 -4.04 13.14
CA PRO A 824 18.28 -4.04 13.68
C PRO A 824 17.42 -5.15 13.05
N LYS A 825 16.41 -5.61 13.80
CA LYS A 825 15.44 -6.60 13.31
C LYS A 825 14.74 -6.07 12.06
N ASN A 826 14.74 -6.86 10.98
CA ASN A 826 14.19 -6.51 9.67
C ASN A 826 14.82 -5.25 9.01
N TYR A 827 16.07 -4.92 9.31
CA TYR A 827 16.75 -3.76 8.73
C TYR A 827 16.98 -3.94 7.21
N THR A 828 16.38 -3.04 6.41
CA THR A 828 16.49 -3.01 4.94
C THR A 828 17.31 -1.83 4.40
N GLY A 829 17.87 -1.00 5.30
CA GLY A 829 18.69 0.15 4.92
C GLY A 829 20.12 -0.21 4.56
N GLU A 830 20.91 0.79 4.15
CA GLU A 830 22.32 0.59 3.82
C GLU A 830 23.14 0.14 5.03
N THR A 831 24.16 -0.68 4.79
CA THR A 831 25.07 -1.23 5.81
C THR A 831 26.52 -0.86 5.51
N LYS A 832 27.36 -0.83 6.54
CA LYS A 832 28.82 -0.70 6.41
C LYS A 832 29.55 -1.64 7.37
N ASN A 833 30.79 -1.96 7.07
CA ASN A 833 31.65 -2.77 7.92
C ASN A 833 32.49 -1.85 8.83
N ILE A 834 32.38 -2.02 10.15
CA ILE A 834 33.29 -1.45 11.14
C ILE A 834 33.98 -2.59 11.86
N ASP A 835 35.32 -2.64 11.76
CA ASP A 835 36.21 -3.56 12.48
C ASP A 835 35.83 -5.05 12.38
N GLY A 836 35.34 -5.46 11.20
CA GLY A 836 34.93 -6.84 10.93
C GLY A 836 33.46 -7.14 11.27
N VAL A 837 32.66 -6.12 11.59
CA VAL A 837 31.24 -6.24 11.92
C VAL A 837 30.38 -5.41 10.97
N ILE A 838 29.35 -6.01 10.38
CA ILE A 838 28.38 -5.33 9.52
C ILE A 838 27.32 -4.66 10.40
N VAL A 839 27.20 -3.33 10.27
CA VAL A 839 26.28 -2.45 11.03
C VAL A 839 25.55 -1.49 10.08
N PRO A 840 24.46 -0.82 10.50
CA PRO A 840 23.81 0.21 9.68
C PRO A 840 24.73 1.36 9.27
N SER A 841 24.49 1.95 8.09
CA SER A 841 25.32 3.03 7.53
C SER A 841 25.35 4.30 8.40
N TYR A 842 24.33 4.53 9.23
CA TYR A 842 24.26 5.66 10.17
C TYR A 842 25.14 5.51 11.43
N VAL A 843 25.67 4.31 11.72
CA VAL A 843 26.45 4.05 12.95
C VAL A 843 27.84 4.68 12.88
N GLU A 844 28.14 5.71 13.65
CA GLU A 844 29.46 6.35 13.59
C GLU A 844 30.57 5.50 14.25
N LYS A 845 31.74 5.39 13.59
CA LYS A 845 32.95 4.86 14.21
C LYS A 845 33.61 5.99 15.01
N VAL A 846 33.82 5.75 16.30
CA VAL A 846 34.19 6.78 17.27
C VAL A 846 35.36 6.34 18.13
N VAL A 847 36.04 7.30 18.77
CA VAL A 847 37.05 7.03 19.78
C VAL A 847 36.43 7.24 21.17
N TRP A 848 36.30 6.16 21.92
CA TRP A 848 35.89 6.18 23.32
C TRP A 848 37.06 6.62 24.21
N VAL A 849 36.84 7.65 25.04
CA VAL A 849 37.86 8.24 25.91
C VAL A 849 37.36 8.22 27.35
N MET A 850 37.97 7.40 28.20
CA MET A 850 37.73 7.47 29.65
C MET A 850 38.58 8.62 30.24
N THR A 851 37.94 9.50 31.02
CA THR A 851 38.62 10.58 31.75
C THR A 851 39.12 10.09 33.11
N GLU A 852 40.07 10.81 33.74
CA GLU A 852 40.71 10.41 35.00
C GLU A 852 39.73 10.20 36.17
N ASP A 853 38.55 10.83 36.10
CA ASP A 853 37.43 10.69 37.04
C ASP A 853 36.49 9.50 36.74
N GLY A 854 36.82 8.65 35.77
CA GLY A 854 36.06 7.44 35.40
C GLY A 854 34.79 7.71 34.57
N ARG A 855 34.58 8.95 34.11
CA ARG A 855 33.54 9.26 33.12
C ARG A 855 34.02 8.94 31.70
N TRP A 856 33.08 8.84 30.77
CA TRP A 856 33.35 8.61 29.36
C TRP A 856 33.02 9.84 28.53
N ARG A 857 33.90 10.18 27.59
CA ARG A 857 33.69 11.11 26.48
C ARG A 857 33.86 10.37 25.17
N MET A 858 33.36 10.94 24.09
CA MET A 858 33.43 10.34 22.77
C MET A 858 33.94 11.35 21.75
N ARG A 859 34.94 10.96 20.98
CA ARG A 859 35.57 11.80 19.96
C ARG A 859 35.25 11.35 18.55
N ARG A 860 34.97 12.34 17.71
CA ARG A 860 34.96 12.24 16.25
C ARG A 860 36.37 11.96 15.72
N ALA A 861 36.46 11.53 14.47
CA ALA A 861 37.74 11.32 13.78
C ALA A 861 38.57 12.62 13.63
N ASP A 862 37.94 13.80 13.69
CA ASP A 862 38.61 15.11 13.70
C ASP A 862 39.13 15.55 15.09
N GLY A 863 38.87 14.75 16.14
CA GLY A 863 39.29 15.02 17.52
C GLY A 863 38.33 15.87 18.35
N SER A 864 37.21 16.34 17.79
CA SER A 864 36.16 17.04 18.54
C SER A 864 35.27 16.08 19.33
N ASP A 865 34.80 16.53 20.49
CA ASP A 865 33.89 15.77 21.35
C ASP A 865 32.43 15.96 20.87
N TYR A 866 31.58 14.93 21.00
CA TYR A 866 30.12 15.09 20.84
C TYR A 866 29.56 15.76 22.11
N VAL A 867 28.83 16.86 21.93
CA VAL A 867 28.21 17.63 23.04
C VAL A 867 26.72 17.82 22.79
N ASN A 868 25.93 17.70 23.86
CA ASN A 868 24.48 17.92 23.90
C ASN A 868 23.70 17.23 22.76
N THR A 869 24.04 15.98 22.42
CA THR A 869 23.45 15.26 21.28
C THR A 869 23.34 13.77 21.51
N TRP A 870 22.31 13.18 20.89
CA TRP A 870 22.20 11.74 20.65
C TRP A 870 23.12 11.33 19.50
N VAL A 871 23.70 10.13 19.58
CA VAL A 871 24.54 9.55 18.52
C VAL A 871 24.38 8.03 18.51
N ALA A 872 24.20 7.43 17.34
CA ALA A 872 24.29 5.98 17.15
C ALA A 872 25.75 5.62 16.85
N THR A 873 26.42 4.85 17.71
CA THR A 873 27.86 4.62 17.59
C THR A 873 28.28 3.19 17.83
N TYR A 874 29.36 2.80 17.14
CA TYR A 874 29.98 1.51 17.31
C TYR A 874 30.57 1.35 18.73
N ASN A 875 30.19 0.27 19.39
CA ASN A 875 30.67 -0.09 20.72
C ASN A 875 31.70 -1.23 20.59
N PRO A 876 33.01 -0.93 20.61
CA PRO A 876 34.07 -1.94 20.47
C PRO A 876 34.19 -2.86 21.71
N TYR A 877 33.50 -2.54 22.81
CA TYR A 877 33.50 -3.33 24.04
C TYR A 877 32.37 -4.37 24.06
N ALA A 878 31.38 -4.26 23.18
CA ALA A 878 30.20 -5.12 23.17
C ALA A 878 30.56 -6.60 22.96
N ASP A 879 30.09 -7.45 23.87
CA ASP A 879 30.24 -8.90 23.75
C ASP A 879 29.11 -9.47 22.86
N LEU A 880 29.40 -9.55 21.56
CA LEU A 880 28.49 -10.14 20.57
C LEU A 880 28.21 -11.63 20.84
N SER A 881 29.06 -12.34 21.60
CA SER A 881 28.81 -13.73 21.99
C SER A 881 27.80 -13.85 23.13
N ALA A 882 27.67 -12.79 23.95
CA ALA A 882 26.61 -12.63 24.94
C ALA A 882 25.32 -12.00 24.36
N GLY A 883 25.21 -11.85 23.03
CA GLY A 883 24.03 -11.29 22.37
C GLY A 883 23.90 -9.77 22.44
N GLN A 884 24.97 -9.06 22.81
CA GLN A 884 24.99 -7.59 22.79
C GLN A 884 25.07 -7.07 21.34
N GLN A 885 24.53 -5.88 21.06
CA GLN A 885 24.67 -5.24 19.75
C GLN A 885 26.03 -4.55 19.64
N ALA A 886 26.65 -4.59 18.45
CA ALA A 886 27.94 -3.94 18.18
C ALA A 886 27.84 -2.41 18.09
N PHE A 887 26.64 -1.86 18.21
CA PHE A 887 26.37 -0.44 18.23
C PHE A 887 25.12 -0.19 19.08
N ASP A 888 24.99 1.01 19.60
CA ASP A 888 23.82 1.45 20.36
C ASP A 888 23.66 2.98 20.20
N TRP A 889 22.53 3.52 20.66
CA TRP A 889 22.34 4.97 20.80
C TRP A 889 22.87 5.44 22.16
N PHE A 890 23.63 6.52 22.17
CA PHE A 890 24.20 7.15 23.37
C PHE A 890 23.87 8.64 23.39
N MET A 891 23.66 9.20 24.58
CA MET A 891 23.45 10.64 24.79
C MET A 891 24.68 11.26 25.46
N PHE A 892 25.11 12.43 24.99
CA PHE A 892 26.21 13.20 25.58
C PHE A 892 25.70 14.54 26.10
N ASP A 893 26.10 14.92 27.32
CA ASP A 893 25.71 16.18 27.95
C ASP A 893 26.40 17.40 27.30
N VAL A 894 26.07 18.60 27.80
CA VAL A 894 26.60 19.88 27.30
C VAL A 894 28.13 19.99 27.43
N ASP A 895 28.74 19.27 28.37
CA ASP A 895 30.19 19.25 28.58
C ASP A 895 30.88 18.13 27.78
N GLY A 896 30.11 17.24 27.14
CA GLY A 896 30.57 16.14 26.29
C GLY A 896 30.74 14.79 27.00
N TYR A 897 30.20 14.64 28.21
CA TYR A 897 30.22 13.37 28.94
C TYR A 897 29.01 12.50 28.60
N MET A 898 29.24 11.19 28.52
CA MET A 898 28.20 10.19 28.29
C MET A 898 27.21 10.15 29.47
N VAL A 899 25.93 10.29 29.17
CA VAL A 899 24.84 10.24 30.14
C VAL A 899 24.54 8.79 30.53
N THR A 900 24.23 8.56 31.81
CA THR A 900 23.77 7.26 32.34
C THR A 900 22.62 7.47 33.32
N GLY A 901 21.73 6.50 33.45
CA GLY A 901 20.49 6.62 34.22
C GLY A 901 19.41 7.41 33.48
N TRP A 902 18.56 8.11 34.23
CA TRP A 902 17.47 8.91 33.69
C TRP A 902 17.97 10.18 32.96
N TYR A 903 17.48 10.39 31.76
CA TYR A 903 17.67 11.62 30.98
C TYR A 903 16.30 12.20 30.59
N THR A 904 16.19 13.52 30.44
CA THR A 904 15.01 14.17 29.86
C THR A 904 15.47 15.27 28.91
N ASP A 905 14.95 15.23 27.69
CA ASP A 905 15.30 16.20 26.63
C ASP A 905 14.60 17.56 26.81
N SER A 906 14.97 18.52 25.97
CA SER A 906 14.38 19.88 25.98
C SER A 906 12.89 19.93 25.60
N GLN A 907 12.33 18.84 25.10
CA GLN A 907 10.92 18.68 24.73
C GLN A 907 10.12 17.88 25.79
N GLY A 908 10.74 17.56 26.94
CA GLY A 908 10.12 16.78 28.01
C GLY A 908 9.99 15.28 27.72
N GLY A 909 10.67 14.76 26.70
CA GLY A 909 10.83 13.33 26.49
C GLY A 909 11.81 12.74 27.50
N SER A 910 11.37 11.77 28.31
CA SER A 910 12.25 11.05 29.24
C SER A 910 12.76 9.76 28.61
N TYR A 911 14.02 9.43 28.87
CA TYR A 911 14.76 8.26 28.36
C TYR A 911 15.55 7.64 29.52
N TYR A 912 15.95 6.38 29.36
CA TYR A 912 16.83 5.71 30.32
C TYR A 912 18.05 5.10 29.63
N LEU A 913 19.23 5.44 30.14
CA LEU A 913 20.54 5.04 29.62
C LEU A 913 21.17 4.03 30.60
N ASN A 914 21.70 2.91 30.12
CA ASN A 914 22.17 1.82 31.00
C ASN A 914 23.28 2.31 31.97
N PRO A 915 23.09 2.31 33.30
CA PRO A 915 24.14 2.70 34.24
C PRO A 915 25.13 1.56 34.55
N VAL A 916 24.79 0.32 34.20
CA VAL A 916 25.57 -0.88 34.55
C VAL A 916 26.82 -0.99 33.68
N SER A 917 27.94 -1.38 34.28
CA SER A 917 29.22 -1.58 33.59
C SER A 917 29.35 -2.98 32.98
N ASP A 918 28.37 -3.38 32.17
CA ASP A 918 28.22 -4.71 31.53
C ASP A 918 28.73 -4.76 30.08
N ASN A 919 29.69 -3.88 29.74
CA ASN A 919 30.12 -3.53 28.37
C ASN A 919 29.10 -2.74 27.52
N THR A 920 27.89 -2.47 28.01
CA THR A 920 26.86 -1.64 27.32
C THR A 920 26.49 -0.36 28.09
N LYS A 921 27.35 0.07 29.02
CA LYS A 921 27.14 1.28 29.82
C LYS A 921 26.88 2.50 28.94
N GLY A 922 25.80 3.22 29.21
CA GLY A 922 25.36 4.41 28.47
C GLY A 922 24.41 4.14 27.31
N ARG A 923 24.16 2.88 26.90
CA ARG A 923 23.20 2.61 25.82
C ARG A 923 21.80 3.08 26.16
N MET A 924 21.08 3.56 25.16
CA MET A 924 19.64 3.85 25.24
C MET A 924 18.85 2.54 25.39
N MET A 925 18.08 2.44 26.46
CA MET A 925 17.22 1.29 26.70
C MET A 925 15.91 1.43 25.91
N THR A 926 15.43 0.33 25.32
CA THR A 926 14.13 0.24 24.62
C THR A 926 13.36 -0.98 25.13
N GLY A 927 12.04 -0.98 24.95
CA GLY A 927 11.15 -2.05 25.41
C GLY A 927 10.86 -1.98 26.90
N TRP A 928 10.51 -3.13 27.50
CA TRP A 928 10.29 -3.26 28.94
C TRP A 928 11.61 -3.29 29.73
N VAL A 929 11.77 -2.34 30.65
CA VAL A 929 12.97 -2.19 31.48
C VAL A 929 12.57 -2.15 32.96
N LEU A 930 13.22 -2.97 33.78
CA LEU A 930 13.09 -2.93 35.24
C LEU A 930 14.09 -1.92 35.81
N ILE A 931 13.60 -0.85 36.43
CA ILE A 931 14.38 0.23 37.03
C ILE A 931 13.92 0.40 38.47
N ASP A 932 14.85 0.26 39.44
CA ASP A 932 14.60 0.40 40.87
C ASP A 932 13.35 -0.36 41.41
N GLY A 933 13.10 -1.54 40.82
CA GLY A 933 11.98 -2.42 41.18
C GLY A 933 10.66 -2.15 40.45
N SER A 934 10.60 -1.14 39.58
CA SER A 934 9.42 -0.80 38.77
C SER A 934 9.66 -1.06 37.28
N TYR A 935 8.65 -1.58 36.57
CA TYR A 935 8.73 -1.79 35.12
C TYR A 935 8.28 -0.55 34.35
N TYR A 936 9.07 -0.15 33.37
CA TYR A 936 8.82 0.98 32.46
C TYR A 936 8.87 0.50 31.01
N TYR A 937 8.10 1.12 30.12
CA TYR A 937 8.17 0.83 28.69
C TYR A 937 8.73 2.01 27.88
N PHE A 938 9.78 1.77 27.10
CA PHE A 938 10.42 2.75 26.23
C PHE A 938 10.24 2.36 24.75
N ASN A 939 10.00 3.33 23.87
CA ASN A 939 9.64 3.03 22.48
C ASN A 939 10.69 2.18 21.75
N GLU A 940 10.27 1.07 21.14
CA GLU A 940 11.12 0.19 20.33
C GLU A 940 11.10 0.53 18.83
N GLU A 941 10.23 1.43 18.39
CA GLU A 941 10.07 1.77 16.98
C GLU A 941 10.99 2.91 16.53
N PRO A 942 11.55 2.87 15.30
CA PRO A 942 12.40 3.93 14.74
C PRO A 942 11.57 5.10 14.17
N ASP A 943 10.51 5.52 14.87
CA ASP A 943 9.53 6.52 14.42
C ASP A 943 9.91 7.99 14.67
N GLY A 944 11.17 8.24 15.05
CA GLY A 944 11.66 9.54 15.54
C GLY A 944 11.50 9.76 17.05
N THR A 945 10.85 8.83 17.77
CA THR A 945 10.69 8.85 19.23
C THR A 945 11.23 7.58 19.91
N ARG A 946 12.05 6.79 19.21
CA ARG A 946 12.74 5.60 19.75
C ARG A 946 13.39 5.88 21.11
N GLY A 947 13.19 4.98 22.07
CA GLY A 947 13.73 5.09 23.43
C GLY A 947 12.98 6.07 24.34
N ARG A 948 11.97 6.80 23.86
CA ARG A 948 11.15 7.68 24.71
C ARG A 948 10.22 6.85 25.60
N LEU A 949 10.14 7.21 26.87
CA LEU A 949 9.26 6.61 27.87
C LEU A 949 7.78 6.82 27.52
N PHE A 950 7.00 5.74 27.57
CA PHE A 950 5.54 5.79 27.50
C PHE A 950 4.97 6.27 28.84
N ARG A 951 3.97 7.16 28.81
CA ARG A 951 3.24 7.67 29.98
C ARG A 951 1.75 7.78 29.67
N ASN A 952 0.90 7.43 30.63
CA ASN A 952 -0.56 7.48 30.54
C ASN A 952 -1.12 6.85 29.25
N THR A 953 -0.59 5.69 28.89
CA THR A 953 -0.89 5.02 27.61
C THR A 953 -0.62 3.52 27.69
N LYS A 954 -0.94 2.78 26.63
CA LYS A 954 -0.64 1.35 26.51
C LYS A 954 0.63 1.13 25.69
N ALA A 955 1.47 0.20 26.14
CA ALA A 955 2.54 -0.37 25.33
C ALA A 955 1.96 -1.27 24.21
N PRO A 956 2.75 -1.63 23.17
CA PRO A 956 2.29 -2.48 22.06
C PRO A 956 1.79 -3.87 22.47
N ASP A 957 2.19 -4.38 23.63
CA ASP A 957 1.68 -5.64 24.21
C ASP A 957 0.34 -5.48 24.95
N GLY A 958 -0.23 -4.27 24.97
CA GLY A 958 -1.53 -3.95 25.57
C GLY A 958 -1.49 -3.56 27.05
N ARG A 959 -0.36 -3.72 27.75
CA ARG A 959 -0.19 -3.32 29.17
C ARG A 959 -0.16 -1.80 29.29
N TYR A 960 -0.77 -1.27 30.35
CA TYR A 960 -0.90 0.17 30.58
C TYR A 960 0.17 0.69 31.54
N VAL A 961 0.76 1.84 31.22
CA VAL A 961 1.70 2.56 32.09
C VAL A 961 1.10 3.89 32.56
N ASP A 962 1.32 4.23 33.83
CA ASP A 962 0.73 5.37 34.51
C ASP A 962 1.32 6.73 34.06
N GLU A 963 0.95 7.81 34.75
CA GLU A 963 1.49 9.17 34.49
C GLU A 963 3.01 9.28 34.67
N ASN A 964 3.62 8.41 35.48
CA ASN A 964 5.06 8.34 35.71
C ASN A 964 5.76 7.41 34.72
N GLY A 965 5.00 6.60 33.98
CA GLY A 965 5.47 5.57 33.04
C GLY A 965 5.69 4.20 33.68
N VAL A 966 5.21 4.00 34.91
CA VAL A 966 5.28 2.75 35.66
C VAL A 966 4.13 1.83 35.26
N TRP A 967 4.41 0.56 35.00
CA TRP A 967 3.38 -0.47 34.85
C TRP A 967 2.78 -0.81 36.23
N ASP A 968 1.45 -0.79 36.32
CA ASP A 968 0.71 -1.01 37.57
C ASP A 968 0.67 -2.47 38.05
N GLY A 969 1.39 -3.36 37.36
CA GLY A 969 1.48 -4.79 37.67
C GLY A 969 0.22 -5.59 37.37
N LYS A 970 -0.80 -5.00 36.73
CA LYS A 970 -2.04 -5.70 36.39
C LYS A 970 -2.00 -6.17 34.93
N GLU A 971 -2.12 -7.48 34.74
CA GLU A 971 -2.54 -8.03 33.46
C GLU A 971 -4.03 -7.77 33.24
N LYS A 972 -4.44 -7.56 31.99
CA LYS A 972 -5.82 -7.27 31.62
C LYS A 972 -6.16 -7.88 30.28
#